data_AF-A0A496A331-F1
#
_entry.id   AF-A0A496A331-F1
#
_cell.length_a   1.000
_cell.length_b   1.000
_cell.length_c   1.000
_cell.angle_alpha   90.00
_cell.angle_beta   90.00
_cell.angle_gamma   90.00
#
_symmetry.space_group_name_H-M   'P 1'
#
loop_
_entity.id
_entity.type
_entity.pdbx_description
1 polymer ?
#
loop_
_entity_poly.entity_id
_entity_poly.type
_entity_poly.pdbx_seq_one_letter_code
_entity_poly.pdbx_strand_id
1 'polypeptide(L)'
;MIYETPSINYQERYKMHKRPYITTILIGLLFYLPGIANSAVRTIYFVPNDRVPQNRIHSTIDMQMKAVQAFYKAQMEAHGYAERPFSLETDRIGKVITHTIIGNHSDNYYLQGTLDKVEAEIQNKFNNTGNDIYVTFVDLSNERVDGNCGIARYQGGPVLIPAHGDCIEGEGGIDLIAHELGHAFNLLHDFRDDTYIMSYGYGRNKLSECAAAFLSVSPYYNGRTPKADKPATIQIVSGRQPPTTGDWTLRFTVSDLDGLFQVQFEHAFPNKPAGIIECQRIQGASSTQVTLTMPAGAKLSPVNNIWVRVVDNNGNTHTQDWALNTEQAEPTENMTYLTLSYQTGNSIMPTNSKAQWDSWLGHIWEKTPDGRITQKPPYYLSHQYSDVWDNWFYAHAGSRIEYDINRLGNSRFDGWLYLAHPCSDNNPPASIEFIAYADDSKIYNSGMKSGNKPNDRNTHISFGIPENTETLTIEVSTGESGVCDHFVIGNARLIHEATENNTETIITATPPVPTDSNETYLTLAYDSPDALIPTNPRGEWTTWGQLWEKTPDGLVPRTPNGVFPASVFNGEDWTHFFYGHAPSRIVYDISKANYKSFQTYFHMPNPCGNSIEVTFFADDTEIHNPGLLYIGRGTRIEFNIPEGTKTLTIKVDDLGDPSCDHFVFGEPTLTDQTLESKDPPNTLISTDNTKTLLTLTYETPSTLTPINSRGEWATWGQLWEKTPDGLVPRTPDGSFPTNTFGGEDWTHFFYAHADSRIVWDISNKDYENFHAHFDMPNPCGNYAKLTVVFMADDTEIYNSGVLQGSEGRHSEITFDIPEGTEMLTLKVDDLGDPGCDHFVFGEPTLTHSVTTEPPVTTTPTTTTPTAMGNTTVSLLPISVQAPNIGQLLKLSVKITNGKNVAGYQATVQFDDTALRYVESSNGDYLSDGAFFVPPILEGNLVKLNAASLAGESNSDGTLATLTFEIIAVKASILTLSDVLLSNSTGETFAPQVENSQITEPTKLIGDVNGDGTVNIADLVLVASNLGQIGQNAADVNSDGVVNIADLVLVAGALGTSAAPSIHPYALEMFTATEVKQWLSAAQQLDLTDMKSQRGVLFLQQLLIMLTPKETALLPNFPNPFNPETWIPYHLAKDADVTLHIYTINGELVRTLTFEHQSAGKYQNRSRAAYWDGKNVFGEPVASGLYFYTLTAGDFTATRKMLIAK
;
A
#
# COMPACT_ATOMS: atom_id res chain seq x y z
N MET A 1 6.71 91.35 -22.63
CA MET A 1 7.79 90.39 -22.95
C MET A 1 8.34 89.91 -21.62
N ILE A 2 7.91 88.74 -21.16
CA ILE A 2 8.19 88.24 -19.80
C ILE A 2 8.33 86.71 -19.89
N TYR A 3 9.37 86.18 -19.26
CA TYR A 3 9.43 84.81 -18.74
C TYR A 3 10.21 84.88 -17.42
N GLU A 4 9.60 84.42 -16.33
CA GLU A 4 10.24 84.09 -15.06
C GLU A 4 9.67 82.74 -14.58
N THR A 5 10.40 82.07 -13.69
CA THR A 5 10.22 80.67 -13.28
C THR A 5 9.16 80.47 -12.20
N PRO A 6 8.72 79.21 -11.97
CA PRO A 6 8.82 78.69 -10.60
C PRO A 6 9.14 77.18 -10.48
N SER A 7 9.43 76.74 -9.26
CA SER A 7 9.77 75.38 -8.86
C SER A 7 8.70 74.72 -7.96
N ILE A 8 8.48 73.41 -8.15
CA ILE A 8 7.93 72.40 -7.20
C ILE A 8 6.57 72.72 -6.53
N ASN A 9 5.52 71.95 -6.86
CA ASN A 9 4.71 71.27 -5.82
C ASN A 9 3.97 70.02 -6.34
N TYR A 10 3.70 69.09 -5.43
CA TYR A 10 2.74 67.98 -5.55
C TYR A 10 1.34 68.48 -5.94
N GLN A 11 0.65 67.81 -6.87
CA GLN A 11 -0.81 67.53 -6.92
C GLN A 11 -1.23 67.04 -8.33
N GLU A 12 -1.17 65.72 -8.57
CA GLU A 12 -2.10 65.00 -9.48
C GLU A 12 -2.24 63.54 -8.97
N ARG A 13 -2.83 63.40 -7.78
CA ARG A 13 -3.40 62.14 -7.29
C ARG A 13 -4.81 62.40 -6.76
N TYR A 14 -5.74 61.53 -7.16
CA TYR A 14 -7.13 61.39 -6.70
C TYR A 14 -8.18 62.44 -7.08
N LYS A 15 -9.15 61.99 -7.90
CA LYS A 15 -10.62 61.88 -7.66
C LYS A 15 -11.25 61.25 -8.92
N MET A 16 -12.27 60.37 -8.92
CA MET A 16 -13.13 59.86 -7.85
C MET A 16 -13.84 58.53 -8.29
N HIS A 17 -13.85 57.53 -7.40
CA HIS A 17 -15.02 56.72 -6.96
C HIS A 17 -15.89 55.94 -7.99
N LYS A 18 -16.15 54.62 -7.87
CA LYS A 18 -16.90 53.95 -6.77
C LYS A 18 -16.92 52.40 -6.97
N ARG A 19 -16.93 51.61 -5.88
CA ARG A 19 -17.68 50.33 -5.82
C ARG A 19 -19.12 50.62 -5.33
N PRO A 20 -20.08 49.71 -5.52
CA PRO A 20 -20.57 48.96 -4.35
C PRO A 20 -20.86 47.47 -4.61
N TYR A 21 -21.22 46.78 -3.53
CA TYR A 21 -21.44 45.33 -3.39
C TYR A 21 -22.94 44.91 -3.47
N ILE A 22 -23.17 43.59 -3.61
CA ILE A 22 -24.38 42.80 -3.23
C ILE A 22 -25.64 42.96 -4.12
N THR A 23 -26.11 41.83 -4.69
CA THR A 23 -27.37 41.14 -4.28
C THR A 23 -27.44 39.73 -4.91
N THR A 24 -27.76 38.73 -4.09
CA THR A 24 -27.95 37.31 -4.47
C THR A 24 -29.42 37.02 -4.82
N ILE A 25 -29.71 36.17 -5.82
CA ILE A 25 -30.80 35.15 -5.85
C ILE A 25 -30.72 34.27 -7.11
N LEU A 26 -30.27 33.02 -6.88
CA LEU A 26 -30.73 31.69 -7.34
C LEU A 26 -31.49 31.41 -8.67
N ILE A 27 -31.19 30.19 -9.20
CA ILE A 27 -31.90 29.35 -10.21
C ILE A 27 -31.71 29.79 -11.70
N GLY A 28 -31.29 28.93 -12.65
CA GLY A 28 -30.84 27.52 -12.58
C GLY A 28 -30.69 26.87 -13.97
N LEU A 29 -29.92 25.77 -14.04
CA LEU A 29 -29.61 24.89 -15.19
C LEU A 29 -28.65 25.37 -16.32
N LEU A 30 -27.83 24.41 -16.77
CA LEU A 30 -27.06 24.34 -18.02
C LEU A 30 -25.84 25.27 -18.19
N PHE A 31 -24.70 24.90 -17.58
CA PHE A 31 -23.58 24.22 -18.28
C PHE A 31 -22.30 24.20 -17.41
N TYR A 32 -22.19 23.18 -16.55
CA TYR A 32 -20.90 22.68 -16.05
C TYR A 32 -20.39 21.63 -17.04
N LEU A 33 -19.18 21.82 -17.57
CA LEU A 33 -18.24 20.72 -17.86
C LEU A 33 -16.81 21.28 -17.83
N PRO A 34 -15.91 20.79 -16.96
CA PRO A 34 -14.49 21.08 -17.08
C PRO A 34 -13.91 20.38 -18.31
N GLY A 35 -12.91 20.99 -18.94
CA GLY A 35 -12.17 20.36 -20.03
C GLY A 35 -11.33 19.19 -19.50
N ILE A 36 -11.70 17.97 -19.87
CA ILE A 36 -10.93 16.76 -19.57
C ILE A 36 -9.63 16.80 -20.39
N ALA A 37 -8.49 16.60 -19.74
CA ALA A 37 -7.24 16.32 -20.43
C ALA A 37 -7.33 14.90 -21.01
N ASN A 38 -7.52 14.79 -22.32
CA ASN A 38 -7.58 13.48 -22.99
C ASN A 38 -6.15 12.92 -23.13
N SER A 39 -5.89 11.77 -22.51
CA SER A 39 -4.67 11.01 -22.76
C SER A 39 -4.65 10.45 -24.19
N ALA A 40 -3.46 10.27 -24.75
CA ALA A 40 -3.27 9.88 -26.15
C ALA A 40 -2.21 8.79 -26.33
N VAL A 41 -2.43 7.94 -27.33
CA VAL A 41 -1.39 7.08 -27.91
C VAL A 41 -0.42 7.97 -28.69
N ARG A 42 0.86 7.91 -28.35
CA ARG A 42 1.96 8.64 -29.00
C ARG A 42 2.87 7.66 -29.72
N THR A 43 3.52 8.11 -30.79
CA THR A 43 4.51 7.27 -31.49
C THR A 43 5.92 7.80 -31.30
N ILE A 44 6.85 6.90 -31.02
CA ILE A 44 8.28 7.17 -30.91
C ILE A 44 8.99 6.37 -32.00
N TYR A 45 10.02 6.96 -32.61
CA TYR A 45 10.95 6.23 -33.46
C TYR A 45 12.34 6.31 -32.82
N PHE A 46 12.81 5.19 -32.27
CA PHE A 46 14.05 5.09 -31.51
C PHE A 46 15.18 4.54 -32.37
N VAL A 47 16.30 5.25 -32.43
CA VAL A 47 17.47 4.90 -33.23
C VAL A 47 18.73 4.91 -32.35
N PRO A 48 19.45 3.80 -32.21
CA PRO A 48 20.75 3.76 -31.52
C PRO A 48 21.75 4.78 -32.10
N ASN A 49 22.70 5.26 -31.28
CA ASN A 49 23.54 6.42 -31.60
C ASN A 49 24.50 6.24 -32.79
N ASP A 50 24.75 5.00 -33.20
CA ASP A 50 25.63 4.57 -34.28
C ASP A 50 24.88 4.13 -35.55
N ARG A 51 23.54 4.15 -35.51
CA ARG A 51 22.69 3.81 -36.66
C ARG A 51 22.19 5.05 -37.39
N VAL A 52 21.99 4.91 -38.70
CA VAL A 52 21.42 5.96 -39.55
C VAL A 52 19.90 5.78 -39.59
N PRO A 53 19.11 6.82 -39.25
CA PRO A 53 17.65 6.78 -39.36
C PRO A 53 17.15 6.33 -40.73
N GLN A 54 16.19 5.40 -40.74
CA GLN A 54 15.62 4.83 -41.95
C GLN A 54 14.84 5.86 -42.78
N ASN A 55 15.01 5.76 -44.11
CA ASN A 55 14.24 6.55 -45.05
C ASN A 55 12.77 6.13 -45.04
N ARG A 56 11.85 7.11 -44.98
CA ARG A 56 10.38 6.94 -45.04
C ARG A 56 9.70 6.27 -43.84
N ILE A 57 10.43 5.84 -42.80
CA ILE A 57 9.85 5.18 -41.61
C ILE A 57 8.68 5.97 -40.97
N HIS A 58 8.78 7.29 -40.89
CA HIS A 58 7.69 8.17 -40.44
C HIS A 58 6.39 8.08 -41.27
N SER A 59 6.49 7.79 -42.57
CA SER A 59 5.33 7.58 -43.43
C SER A 59 4.75 6.17 -43.28
N THR A 60 5.60 5.17 -43.01
CA THR A 60 5.17 3.81 -42.66
C THR A 60 4.40 3.82 -41.34
N ILE A 61 4.95 4.46 -40.29
CA ILE A 61 4.30 4.62 -38.98
C ILE A 61 2.96 5.37 -39.10
N ASP A 62 2.90 6.48 -39.86
CA ASP A 62 1.64 7.20 -40.12
C ASP A 62 0.57 6.31 -40.76
N MET A 63 0.94 5.53 -41.77
CA MET A 63 0.01 4.63 -42.46
C MET A 63 -0.48 3.50 -41.54
N GLN A 64 0.45 2.86 -40.82
CA GLN A 64 0.13 1.72 -39.96
C GLN A 64 -0.71 2.11 -38.76
N MET A 65 -0.32 3.16 -38.04
CA MET A 65 -1.06 3.59 -36.84
C MET A 65 -2.48 4.09 -37.17
N LYS A 66 -2.68 4.70 -38.35
CA LYS A 66 -4.02 5.02 -38.86
C LYS A 66 -4.84 3.76 -39.19
N ALA A 67 -4.22 2.75 -39.79
CA ALA A 67 -4.89 1.49 -40.08
C ALA A 67 -5.28 0.74 -38.78
N VAL A 68 -4.41 0.71 -37.77
CA VAL A 68 -4.69 0.18 -36.43
C VAL A 68 -5.82 0.96 -35.73
N GLN A 69 -5.82 2.29 -35.80
CA GLN A 69 -6.90 3.10 -35.24
C GLN A 69 -8.24 2.85 -35.97
N ALA A 70 -8.22 2.71 -37.29
CA ALA A 70 -9.40 2.38 -38.09
C ALA A 70 -9.92 0.95 -37.80
N PHE A 71 -9.02 -0.01 -37.60
CA PHE A 71 -9.34 -1.37 -37.16
C PHE A 71 -10.10 -1.34 -35.83
N TYR A 72 -9.51 -0.78 -34.78
CA TYR A 72 -10.14 -0.71 -33.46
C TYR A 72 -11.49 0.00 -33.51
N LYS A 73 -11.59 1.12 -34.24
CA LYS A 73 -12.85 1.84 -34.46
C LYS A 73 -13.93 0.95 -35.09
N ALA A 74 -13.61 0.26 -36.18
CA ALA A 74 -14.56 -0.59 -36.90
C ALA A 74 -14.98 -1.83 -36.09
N GLN A 75 -14.08 -2.38 -35.27
CA GLN A 75 -14.42 -3.50 -34.38
C GLN A 75 -15.36 -3.06 -33.25
N MET A 76 -15.14 -1.89 -32.65
CA MET A 76 -16.06 -1.35 -31.63
C MET A 76 -17.47 -1.13 -32.21
N GLU A 77 -17.56 -0.57 -33.42
CA GLU A 77 -18.83 -0.40 -34.15
C GLU A 77 -19.51 -1.76 -34.44
N ALA A 78 -18.75 -2.74 -34.94
CA ALA A 78 -19.26 -4.09 -35.24
C ALA A 78 -19.81 -4.84 -34.01
N HIS A 79 -19.29 -4.54 -32.81
CA HIS A 79 -19.78 -5.06 -31.53
C HIS A 79 -20.87 -4.20 -30.87
N GLY A 80 -21.43 -3.22 -31.61
CA GLY A 80 -22.57 -2.42 -31.16
C GLY A 80 -22.23 -1.23 -30.26
N TYR A 81 -20.95 -0.87 -30.15
CA TYR A 81 -20.52 0.34 -29.45
C TYR A 81 -20.48 1.55 -30.40
N ALA A 82 -20.60 2.75 -29.82
CA ALA A 82 -20.42 3.98 -30.60
C ALA A 82 -19.02 4.02 -31.24
N GLU A 83 -18.91 4.58 -32.45
CA GLU A 83 -17.64 4.83 -33.16
C GLU A 83 -16.65 5.66 -32.31
N ARG A 84 -15.87 4.99 -31.47
CA ARG A 84 -14.90 5.59 -30.55
C ARG A 84 -13.52 5.02 -30.88
N PRO A 85 -12.74 5.65 -31.77
CA PRO A 85 -11.32 5.35 -31.88
C PRO A 85 -10.61 5.80 -30.60
N PHE A 86 -9.54 5.10 -30.22
CA PHE A 86 -8.60 5.62 -29.22
C PHE A 86 -7.98 6.95 -29.70
N SER A 87 -7.61 7.80 -28.76
CA SER A 87 -6.93 9.08 -29.05
C SER A 87 -5.52 8.81 -29.57
N LEU A 88 -5.16 9.33 -30.75
CA LEU A 88 -3.84 9.16 -31.38
C LEU A 88 -3.23 10.55 -31.65
N GLU A 89 -1.98 10.76 -31.21
CA GLU A 89 -1.30 12.04 -31.40
C GLU A 89 -1.07 12.31 -32.89
N THR A 90 -1.77 13.33 -33.39
CA THR A 90 -1.71 13.77 -34.78
C THR A 90 -1.46 15.26 -34.86
N ASP A 91 -0.83 15.69 -35.95
CA ASP A 91 -0.69 17.09 -36.29
C ASP A 91 -2.01 17.67 -36.81
N ARG A 92 -1.98 18.95 -37.18
CA ARG A 92 -3.17 19.72 -37.58
C ARG A 92 -3.78 19.29 -38.91
N ILE A 93 -3.09 18.43 -39.68
CA ILE A 93 -3.61 17.83 -40.92
C ILE A 93 -3.97 16.35 -40.73
N GLY A 94 -3.95 15.85 -39.50
CA GLY A 94 -4.28 14.46 -39.18
C GLY A 94 -3.16 13.47 -39.54
N LYS A 95 -1.90 13.92 -39.65
CA LYS A 95 -0.73 13.04 -39.77
C LYS A 95 -0.23 12.67 -38.38
N VAL A 96 0.07 11.40 -38.13
CA VAL A 96 0.61 10.91 -36.86
C VAL A 96 1.92 11.62 -36.53
N ILE A 97 2.04 12.11 -35.30
CA ILE A 97 3.28 12.68 -34.79
C ILE A 97 4.13 11.54 -34.27
N THR A 98 5.33 11.41 -34.85
CA THR A 98 6.34 10.45 -34.42
C THR A 98 7.56 11.20 -33.91
N HIS A 99 7.85 11.03 -32.63
CA HIS A 99 8.97 11.66 -31.96
C HIS A 99 10.23 10.83 -32.19
N THR A 100 11.18 11.33 -32.98
CA THR A 100 12.46 10.64 -33.20
C THR A 100 13.37 10.83 -31.99
N ILE A 101 13.83 9.73 -31.43
CA ILE A 101 14.80 9.70 -30.34
C ILE A 101 16.08 9.04 -30.86
N ILE A 102 17.20 9.76 -30.76
CA ILE A 102 18.51 9.12 -30.82
C ILE A 102 18.82 8.61 -29.41
N GLY A 103 19.11 7.31 -29.32
CA GLY A 103 19.54 6.65 -28.09
C GLY A 103 20.90 7.16 -27.61
N ASN A 104 21.23 6.92 -26.35
CA ASN A 104 22.49 7.34 -25.76
C ASN A 104 23.63 6.33 -26.04
N HIS A 105 23.29 5.08 -26.36
CA HIS A 105 24.23 3.97 -26.58
C HIS A 105 24.19 3.46 -28.03
N SER A 106 25.12 2.58 -28.37
CA SER A 106 25.21 1.91 -29.68
C SER A 106 24.21 0.76 -29.79
N ASP A 107 23.90 0.35 -31.03
CA ASP A 107 22.97 -0.73 -31.36
C ASP A 107 23.19 -2.01 -30.53
N ASN A 108 24.45 -2.46 -30.43
CA ASN A 108 24.85 -3.63 -29.64
C ASN A 108 24.40 -3.60 -28.17
N TYR A 109 24.22 -2.41 -27.56
CA TYR A 109 23.76 -2.29 -26.19
C TYR A 109 22.28 -2.70 -26.04
N TYR A 110 21.44 -2.46 -27.05
CA TYR A 110 19.99 -2.68 -26.98
C TYR A 110 19.55 -4.08 -27.45
N LEU A 111 20.44 -4.91 -28.01
CA LEU A 111 20.09 -6.22 -28.60
C LEU A 111 19.59 -7.28 -27.60
N GLN A 112 19.66 -7.02 -26.29
CA GLN A 112 19.15 -7.88 -25.22
C GLN A 112 18.63 -7.02 -24.05
N GLY A 113 17.48 -7.37 -23.49
CA GLY A 113 16.77 -6.52 -22.54
C GLY A 113 16.37 -5.20 -23.18
N THR A 114 15.91 -5.25 -24.44
CA THR A 114 15.60 -4.07 -25.26
C THR A 114 14.58 -3.19 -24.57
N LEU A 115 13.51 -3.79 -24.01
CA LEU A 115 12.39 -3.06 -23.42
C LEU A 115 12.81 -2.14 -22.28
N ASP A 116 13.45 -2.66 -21.24
CA ASP A 116 13.85 -1.87 -20.07
C ASP A 116 14.83 -0.75 -20.43
N LYS A 117 15.77 -1.02 -21.36
CA LYS A 117 16.78 -0.06 -21.79
C LYS A 117 16.19 1.09 -22.61
N VAL A 118 15.32 0.77 -23.55
CA VAL A 118 14.66 1.78 -24.40
C VAL A 118 13.63 2.57 -23.59
N GLU A 119 12.88 1.92 -22.70
CA GLU A 119 11.94 2.57 -21.79
C GLU A 119 12.66 3.56 -20.86
N ALA A 120 13.75 3.16 -20.21
CA ALA A 120 14.51 4.05 -19.32
C ALA A 120 14.99 5.32 -20.04
N GLU A 121 15.40 5.24 -21.31
CA GLU A 121 15.79 6.42 -22.09
C GLU A 121 14.60 7.27 -22.57
N ILE A 122 13.44 6.67 -22.78
CA ILE A 122 12.20 7.38 -23.11
C ILE A 122 11.68 8.12 -21.88
N GLN A 123 11.57 7.46 -20.73
CA GLN A 123 11.09 8.08 -19.47
C GLN A 123 11.96 9.28 -19.04
N ASN A 124 13.27 9.22 -19.27
CA ASN A 124 14.18 10.35 -19.00
C ASN A 124 14.01 11.54 -19.98
N LYS A 125 13.40 11.33 -21.16
CA LYS A 125 13.17 12.37 -22.19
C LYS A 125 11.72 12.86 -22.23
N PHE A 126 10.77 12.02 -21.84
CA PHE A 126 9.33 12.29 -21.78
C PHE A 126 8.88 12.16 -20.32
N ASN A 127 8.69 13.30 -19.66
CA ASN A 127 8.34 13.36 -18.25
C ASN A 127 6.94 12.71 -18.05
N ASN A 128 6.91 11.47 -17.56
CA ASN A 128 5.74 10.59 -17.54
C ASN A 128 4.69 11.00 -16.48
N THR A 129 4.05 12.15 -16.69
CA THR A 129 3.09 12.77 -15.77
C THR A 129 1.62 12.63 -16.20
N GLY A 130 1.31 11.72 -17.13
CA GLY A 130 -0.06 11.45 -17.58
C GLY A 130 -0.21 10.09 -18.28
N ASN A 131 -1.45 9.64 -18.47
CA ASN A 131 -1.82 8.28 -18.93
C ASN A 131 -1.59 8.04 -20.45
N ASP A 132 -0.56 8.65 -21.04
CA ASP A 132 -0.24 8.53 -22.46
C ASP A 132 0.50 7.21 -22.74
N ILE A 133 0.11 6.52 -23.82
CA ILE A 133 0.69 5.23 -24.21
C ILE A 133 1.72 5.46 -25.32
N TYR A 134 2.94 4.93 -25.15
CA TYR A 134 4.01 5.09 -26.13
C TYR A 134 4.21 3.84 -26.98
N VAL A 135 3.91 3.96 -28.28
CA VAL A 135 4.25 2.95 -29.29
C VAL A 135 5.60 3.32 -29.90
N THR A 136 6.61 2.55 -29.54
CA THR A 136 8.03 2.79 -29.86
C THR A 136 8.50 1.87 -30.96
N PHE A 137 8.80 2.45 -32.11
CA PHE A 137 9.39 1.76 -33.25
C PHE A 137 10.93 1.78 -33.10
N VAL A 138 11.55 0.64 -32.80
CA VAL A 138 12.98 0.52 -32.45
C VAL A 138 13.80 0.04 -33.65
N ASP A 139 14.81 0.81 -34.03
CA ASP A 139 15.67 0.53 -35.19
C ASP A 139 16.92 -0.27 -34.79
N LEU A 140 16.81 -1.59 -34.69
CA LEU A 140 17.91 -2.49 -34.33
C LEU A 140 18.50 -3.25 -35.53
N SER A 141 19.78 -3.61 -35.47
CA SER A 141 20.46 -4.39 -36.53
C SER A 141 19.98 -5.83 -36.68
N ASN A 142 19.42 -6.41 -35.61
CA ASN A 142 18.85 -7.76 -35.60
C ASN A 142 17.38 -7.81 -36.08
N GLU A 143 16.78 -6.66 -36.40
CA GLU A 143 15.40 -6.51 -36.88
C GLU A 143 14.31 -7.10 -35.94
N ARG A 144 14.64 -7.33 -34.66
CA ARG A 144 13.79 -8.01 -33.67
C ARG A 144 14.04 -7.48 -32.26
N VAL A 145 12.97 -7.21 -31.50
CA VAL A 145 13.04 -6.77 -30.09
C VAL A 145 13.12 -8.01 -29.22
N ASP A 146 14.28 -8.23 -28.59
CA ASP A 146 14.59 -9.45 -27.81
C ASP A 146 14.23 -10.78 -28.52
N GLY A 147 14.37 -10.81 -29.85
CA GLY A 147 14.03 -11.96 -30.71
C GLY A 147 12.59 -11.98 -31.25
N ASN A 148 11.71 -11.12 -30.76
CA ASN A 148 10.30 -11.04 -31.13
C ASN A 148 9.99 -9.92 -32.13
N CYS A 149 8.83 -10.01 -32.79
CA CYS A 149 8.29 -8.92 -33.62
C CYS A 149 7.64 -7.81 -32.79
N GLY A 150 7.33 -8.03 -31.51
CA GLY A 150 6.71 -7.02 -30.65
C GLY A 150 6.80 -7.43 -29.19
N ILE A 151 6.80 -6.45 -28.29
CA ILE A 151 6.63 -6.65 -26.84
C ILE A 151 5.86 -5.46 -26.27
N ALA A 152 4.83 -5.70 -25.47
CA ALA A 152 4.10 -4.68 -24.74
C ALA A 152 3.91 -5.02 -23.25
N ARG A 153 3.70 -3.98 -22.43
CA ARG A 153 3.24 -4.10 -21.04
C ARG A 153 1.75 -3.75 -20.91
N TYR A 154 1.12 -4.28 -19.87
CA TYR A 154 -0.28 -4.02 -19.53
C TYR A 154 -0.50 -2.62 -18.95
N GLN A 155 -1.77 -2.24 -18.70
CA GLN A 155 -2.16 -1.06 -17.91
C GLN A 155 -1.54 0.28 -18.37
N GLY A 156 -1.53 0.53 -19.68
CA GLY A 156 -0.97 1.75 -20.27
C GLY A 156 0.56 1.76 -20.41
N GLY A 157 1.21 0.62 -20.18
CA GLY A 157 2.67 0.46 -20.33
C GLY A 157 3.19 0.62 -21.77
N PRO A 158 4.52 0.65 -21.94
CA PRO A 158 5.15 0.83 -23.25
C PRO A 158 4.83 -0.33 -24.21
N VAL A 159 4.81 0.01 -25.50
CA VAL A 159 4.72 -0.93 -26.63
C VAL A 159 5.98 -0.76 -27.47
N LEU A 160 6.70 -1.84 -27.77
CA LEU A 160 7.88 -1.84 -28.63
C LEU A 160 7.64 -2.70 -29.88
N ILE A 161 7.97 -2.14 -31.04
CA ILE A 161 7.88 -2.78 -32.37
C ILE A 161 9.21 -2.58 -33.10
N PRO A 162 9.84 -3.58 -33.74
CA PRO A 162 10.97 -3.38 -34.63
C PRO A 162 10.58 -2.46 -35.79
N ALA A 163 11.41 -1.47 -36.08
CA ALA A 163 11.20 -0.54 -37.18
C ALA A 163 11.53 -1.15 -38.57
N HIS A 164 11.34 -2.46 -38.78
CA HIS A 164 11.78 -3.15 -39.99
C HIS A 164 10.89 -4.34 -40.40
N GLY A 165 10.83 -4.59 -41.71
CA GLY A 165 10.29 -5.80 -42.30
C GLY A 165 8.82 -6.09 -41.97
N ASP A 166 8.52 -7.38 -41.83
CA ASP A 166 7.18 -7.94 -41.60
C ASP A 166 6.52 -7.50 -40.29
N CYS A 167 7.29 -7.05 -39.29
CA CYS A 167 6.74 -6.54 -38.03
C CYS A 167 6.07 -5.15 -38.18
N ILE A 168 6.36 -4.39 -39.24
CA ILE A 168 5.82 -3.03 -39.46
C ILE A 168 5.24 -2.82 -40.86
N GLU A 169 5.41 -3.74 -41.81
CA GLU A 169 4.91 -3.59 -43.19
C GLU A 169 3.69 -4.46 -43.51
N GLY A 170 2.82 -3.96 -44.40
CA GLY A 170 1.63 -4.67 -44.86
C GLY A 170 0.58 -4.93 -43.78
N GLU A 171 -0.31 -5.88 -44.04
CA GLU A 171 -1.39 -6.28 -43.11
C GLU A 171 -0.85 -6.99 -41.87
N GLY A 172 0.25 -7.74 -41.99
CA GLY A 172 0.91 -8.39 -40.83
C GLY A 172 1.38 -7.39 -39.78
N GLY A 173 1.92 -6.25 -40.21
CA GLY A 173 2.26 -5.13 -39.31
C GLY A 173 1.02 -4.52 -38.63
N ILE A 174 -0.12 -4.40 -39.32
CA ILE A 174 -1.38 -3.90 -38.71
C ILE A 174 -1.81 -4.85 -37.58
N ASP A 175 -1.95 -6.14 -37.88
CA ASP A 175 -2.41 -7.16 -36.93
C ASP A 175 -1.50 -7.22 -35.70
N LEU A 176 -0.18 -7.13 -35.90
CA LEU A 176 0.80 -7.15 -34.83
C LEU A 176 0.76 -5.88 -33.97
N ILE A 177 0.83 -4.69 -34.58
CA ILE A 177 0.79 -3.42 -33.81
C ILE A 177 -0.54 -3.32 -33.05
N ALA A 178 -1.65 -3.79 -33.63
CA ALA A 178 -2.94 -3.85 -32.96
C ALA A 178 -2.96 -4.85 -31.78
N HIS A 179 -2.30 -6.01 -31.90
CA HIS A 179 -2.12 -6.99 -30.83
C HIS A 179 -1.33 -6.41 -29.64
N GLU A 180 -0.12 -5.90 -29.88
CA GLU A 180 0.73 -5.34 -28.83
C GLU A 180 0.11 -4.11 -28.16
N LEU A 181 -0.52 -3.21 -28.94
CA LEU A 181 -1.27 -2.08 -28.39
C LEU A 181 -2.50 -2.52 -27.58
N GLY A 182 -3.06 -3.71 -27.88
CA GLY A 182 -4.11 -4.33 -27.10
C GLY A 182 -3.69 -4.61 -25.66
N HIS A 183 -2.48 -5.10 -25.44
CA HIS A 183 -1.92 -5.27 -24.08
C HIS A 183 -1.81 -3.93 -23.35
N ALA A 184 -1.31 -2.88 -23.99
CA ALA A 184 -1.27 -1.55 -23.37
C ALA A 184 -2.68 -0.99 -23.06
N PHE A 185 -3.70 -1.30 -23.87
CA PHE A 185 -5.10 -1.02 -23.53
C PHE A 185 -5.68 -1.92 -22.42
N ASN A 186 -4.87 -2.83 -21.87
CA ASN A 186 -5.16 -3.77 -20.78
C ASN A 186 -6.03 -4.98 -21.20
N LEU A 187 -5.94 -5.40 -22.47
CA LEU A 187 -6.53 -6.63 -23.01
C LEU A 187 -5.65 -7.86 -22.74
N LEU A 188 -6.30 -8.92 -22.28
CA LEU A 188 -5.72 -10.25 -22.13
C LEU A 188 -5.76 -11.05 -23.43
N HIS A 189 -4.99 -12.13 -23.48
CA HIS A 189 -5.07 -13.11 -24.55
C HIS A 189 -6.43 -13.84 -24.59
N ASP A 190 -6.92 -14.13 -25.80
CA ASP A 190 -8.19 -14.81 -26.03
C ASP A 190 -8.00 -15.87 -27.13
N PHE A 191 -7.68 -17.10 -26.71
CA PHE A 191 -7.37 -18.22 -27.61
C PHE A 191 -8.59 -19.07 -27.98
N ARG A 192 -9.81 -18.54 -27.83
CA ARG A 192 -11.05 -19.28 -28.14
C ARG A 192 -11.38 -19.28 -29.62
N ASP A 193 -10.94 -18.26 -30.36
CA ASP A 193 -10.97 -18.19 -31.81
C ASP A 193 -9.62 -17.65 -32.31
N ASP A 194 -8.98 -18.40 -33.20
CA ASP A 194 -7.66 -18.06 -33.76
C ASP A 194 -7.72 -16.82 -34.70
N THR A 195 -8.91 -16.30 -35.00
CA THR A 195 -9.13 -15.03 -35.73
C THR A 195 -9.24 -13.80 -34.81
N TYR A 196 -9.22 -13.98 -33.48
CA TYR A 196 -9.16 -12.85 -32.55
C TYR A 196 -7.79 -12.17 -32.54
N ILE A 197 -7.77 -10.85 -32.41
CA ILE A 197 -6.54 -10.03 -32.40
C ILE A 197 -5.61 -10.44 -31.26
N MET A 198 -6.16 -10.75 -30.09
CA MET A 198 -5.42 -11.19 -28.89
C MET A 198 -5.14 -12.71 -28.89
N SER A 199 -5.02 -13.34 -30.06
CA SER A 199 -4.59 -14.73 -30.22
C SER A 199 -3.23 -14.80 -30.94
N TYR A 200 -2.70 -16.02 -31.14
CA TYR A 200 -1.53 -16.28 -31.99
C TYR A 200 -1.89 -16.98 -33.31
N GLY A 201 -3.17 -16.96 -33.69
CA GLY A 201 -3.65 -17.60 -34.91
C GLY A 201 -3.30 -16.86 -36.20
N TYR A 202 -3.75 -17.41 -37.34
CA TYR A 202 -3.63 -16.77 -38.65
C TYR A 202 -4.94 -16.03 -39.02
N GLY A 203 -4.82 -14.79 -39.52
CA GLY A 203 -5.97 -13.97 -39.91
C GLY A 203 -6.64 -13.27 -38.72
N ARG A 204 -5.83 -12.63 -37.87
CA ARG A 204 -6.22 -12.04 -36.59
C ARG A 204 -6.92 -10.69 -36.79
N ASN A 205 -8.13 -10.71 -37.35
CA ASN A 205 -8.81 -9.52 -37.85
C ASN A 205 -10.11 -9.15 -37.10
N LYS A 206 -10.28 -9.61 -35.85
CA LYS A 206 -11.46 -9.27 -35.02
C LYS A 206 -11.12 -9.03 -33.55
N LEU A 207 -11.92 -8.21 -32.87
CA LEU A 207 -12.02 -8.27 -31.41
C LEU A 207 -12.96 -9.42 -31.00
N SER A 208 -12.68 -10.06 -29.86
CA SER A 208 -13.70 -10.87 -29.19
C SER A 208 -14.73 -9.97 -28.51
N GLU A 209 -15.94 -10.48 -28.26
CA GLU A 209 -16.97 -9.71 -27.54
C GLU A 209 -16.48 -9.27 -26.15
N CYS A 210 -15.63 -10.08 -25.52
CA CYS A 210 -15.03 -9.78 -24.21
C CYS A 210 -14.08 -8.59 -24.29
N ALA A 211 -13.21 -8.56 -25.32
CA ALA A 211 -12.29 -7.47 -25.57
C ALA A 211 -13.02 -6.17 -25.93
N ALA A 212 -13.97 -6.22 -26.86
CA ALA A 212 -14.75 -5.05 -27.26
C ALA A 212 -15.57 -4.48 -26.09
N ALA A 213 -16.11 -5.34 -25.22
CA ALA A 213 -16.76 -4.90 -23.99
C ALA A 213 -15.79 -4.13 -23.08
N PHE A 214 -14.64 -4.72 -22.77
CA PHE A 214 -13.65 -4.11 -21.91
C PHE A 214 -13.16 -2.75 -22.43
N LEU A 215 -12.87 -2.62 -23.73
CA LEU A 215 -12.46 -1.34 -24.33
C LEU A 215 -13.52 -0.24 -24.22
N SER A 216 -14.81 -0.59 -24.08
CA SER A 216 -15.88 0.41 -23.93
C SER A 216 -15.84 1.16 -22.60
N VAL A 217 -15.20 0.59 -21.57
CA VAL A 217 -14.99 1.20 -20.25
C VAL A 217 -13.52 1.51 -19.95
N SER A 218 -12.56 0.77 -20.54
CA SER A 218 -11.11 0.90 -20.27
C SER A 218 -10.62 2.36 -20.27
N PRO A 219 -10.02 2.86 -19.18
CA PRO A 219 -9.54 4.24 -19.11
C PRO A 219 -8.44 4.51 -20.14
N TYR A 220 -7.57 3.52 -20.37
CA TYR A 220 -6.45 3.55 -21.32
C TYR A 220 -6.90 3.70 -22.78
N TYR A 221 -7.96 2.99 -23.20
CA TYR A 221 -8.51 3.12 -24.55
C TYR A 221 -9.28 4.43 -24.75
N ASN A 222 -10.02 4.86 -23.73
CA ASN A 222 -10.89 6.04 -23.79
C ASN A 222 -10.18 7.36 -23.43
N GLY A 223 -8.88 7.35 -23.18
CA GLY A 223 -8.08 8.54 -22.87
C GLY A 223 -8.46 9.20 -21.54
N ARG A 224 -8.94 8.43 -20.57
CA ARG A 224 -9.35 8.89 -19.23
C ARG A 224 -8.28 8.56 -18.20
N THR A 225 -8.12 9.42 -17.20
CA THR A 225 -7.36 9.05 -15.99
C THR A 225 -8.09 7.91 -15.27
N PRO A 226 -7.42 6.79 -14.94
CA PRO A 226 -7.97 5.78 -14.04
C PRO A 226 -8.39 6.45 -12.73
N LYS A 227 -9.60 6.17 -12.25
CA LYS A 227 -9.98 6.59 -10.91
C LYS A 227 -9.31 5.65 -9.91
N ALA A 228 -8.80 6.22 -8.81
CA ALA A 228 -8.47 5.44 -7.64
C ALA A 228 -9.76 5.08 -6.89
N ASP A 229 -10.10 3.79 -6.86
CA ASP A 229 -11.20 3.20 -6.11
C ASP A 229 -10.72 1.96 -5.33
N LYS A 230 -11.62 1.34 -4.57
CA LYS A 230 -11.32 0.11 -3.83
C LYS A 230 -11.44 -1.08 -4.79
N PRO A 231 -10.47 -2.01 -4.85
CA PRO A 231 -10.57 -3.16 -5.74
C PRO A 231 -11.83 -4.00 -5.48
N ALA A 232 -12.48 -4.46 -6.55
CA ALA A 232 -13.56 -5.43 -6.50
C ALA A 232 -13.16 -6.68 -5.71
N THR A 233 -14.08 -7.22 -4.91
CA THR A 233 -13.85 -8.46 -4.15
C THR A 233 -14.34 -9.68 -4.94
N ILE A 234 -13.63 -10.80 -4.82
CA ILE A 234 -13.96 -12.07 -5.47
C ILE A 234 -13.95 -13.17 -4.40
N GLN A 235 -15.00 -13.99 -4.36
CA GLN A 235 -15.12 -15.10 -3.42
C GLN A 235 -15.62 -16.34 -4.16
N ILE A 236 -14.92 -17.47 -4.03
CA ILE A 236 -15.38 -18.74 -4.60
C ILE A 236 -16.45 -19.39 -3.70
N VAL A 237 -17.58 -19.75 -4.31
CA VAL A 237 -18.81 -20.24 -3.64
C VAL A 237 -18.97 -21.77 -3.77
N SER A 238 -18.30 -22.37 -4.75
CA SER A 238 -18.31 -23.81 -5.04
C SER A 238 -17.02 -24.50 -4.60
N GLY A 239 -17.10 -25.76 -4.19
CA GLY A 239 -15.92 -26.58 -3.91
C GLY A 239 -14.95 -26.67 -5.10
N ARG A 240 -13.66 -26.61 -4.82
CA ARG A 240 -12.58 -26.69 -5.84
C ARG A 240 -12.33 -28.10 -6.38
N GLN A 241 -12.88 -29.12 -5.71
CA GLN A 241 -12.67 -30.55 -5.99
C GLN A 241 -13.19 -30.96 -7.39
N PRO A 242 -12.31 -31.35 -8.33
CA PRO A 242 -12.70 -31.74 -9.67
C PRO A 242 -13.47 -33.09 -9.72
N PRO A 243 -14.76 -33.16 -10.16
CA PRO A 243 -15.48 -34.42 -10.26
C PRO A 243 -14.77 -35.43 -11.18
N THR A 244 -14.93 -36.72 -10.90
CA THR A 244 -14.13 -37.80 -11.55
C THR A 244 -14.36 -37.91 -13.05
N THR A 245 -15.55 -37.54 -13.55
CA THR A 245 -15.89 -37.43 -14.98
C THR A 245 -16.90 -36.30 -15.21
N GLY A 246 -16.92 -35.77 -16.44
CA GLY A 246 -17.85 -34.72 -16.86
C GLY A 246 -17.33 -33.29 -16.62
N ASP A 247 -17.99 -32.34 -17.26
CA ASP A 247 -17.74 -30.91 -17.06
C ASP A 247 -18.23 -30.50 -15.67
N TRP A 248 -17.55 -29.52 -15.05
CA TRP A 248 -17.89 -29.06 -13.71
C TRP A 248 -18.16 -27.55 -13.67
N THR A 249 -18.86 -27.12 -12.64
CA THR A 249 -19.29 -25.73 -12.49
C THR A 249 -18.64 -25.10 -11.27
N LEU A 250 -17.88 -24.04 -11.49
CA LEU A 250 -17.37 -23.17 -10.44
C LEU A 250 -18.27 -21.94 -10.33
N ARG A 251 -18.53 -21.48 -9.11
CA ARG A 251 -19.33 -20.29 -8.82
C ARG A 251 -18.50 -19.31 -8.01
N PHE A 252 -18.63 -18.03 -8.33
CA PHE A 252 -17.95 -16.95 -7.62
C PHE A 252 -18.96 -15.84 -7.31
N THR A 253 -18.92 -15.29 -6.10
CA THR A 253 -19.51 -13.99 -5.80
C THR A 253 -18.48 -12.94 -6.15
N VAL A 254 -18.90 -11.92 -6.89
CA VAL A 254 -18.11 -10.73 -7.22
C VAL A 254 -18.86 -9.50 -6.73
N SER A 255 -18.16 -8.51 -6.20
CA SER A 255 -18.77 -7.24 -5.75
C SER A 255 -17.82 -6.07 -5.85
N ASP A 256 -18.37 -4.90 -6.17
CA ASP A 256 -17.68 -3.63 -6.34
C ASP A 256 -18.61 -2.47 -5.97
N LEU A 257 -18.10 -1.41 -5.35
CA LEU A 257 -18.90 -0.27 -4.88
C LEU A 257 -19.33 0.68 -6.01
N ASP A 258 -18.50 0.86 -7.04
CA ASP A 258 -18.81 1.67 -8.23
C ASP A 258 -19.57 0.85 -9.29
N GLY A 259 -19.70 -0.45 -9.05
CA GLY A 259 -20.57 -1.39 -9.76
C GLY A 259 -19.86 -2.17 -10.86
N LEU A 260 -20.26 -3.42 -11.01
CA LEU A 260 -19.61 -4.40 -11.88
C LEU A 260 -20.04 -4.26 -13.34
N PHE A 261 -19.07 -4.37 -14.25
CA PHE A 261 -19.28 -4.31 -15.69
C PHE A 261 -19.01 -5.64 -16.40
N GLN A 262 -17.99 -6.40 -15.98
CA GLN A 262 -17.63 -7.67 -16.59
C GLN A 262 -16.84 -8.55 -15.63
N VAL A 263 -16.92 -9.88 -15.80
CA VAL A 263 -15.94 -10.84 -15.27
C VAL A 263 -15.33 -11.60 -16.43
N GLN A 264 -14.02 -11.81 -16.38
CA GLN A 264 -13.22 -12.57 -17.33
C GLN A 264 -12.61 -13.75 -16.56
N PHE A 265 -12.69 -14.95 -17.13
CA PHE A 265 -12.16 -16.18 -16.56
C PHE A 265 -11.00 -16.68 -17.41
N GLU A 266 -9.88 -17.01 -16.80
CA GLU A 266 -8.66 -17.42 -17.49
C GLU A 266 -8.16 -18.77 -16.97
N HIS A 267 -7.60 -19.58 -17.88
CA HIS A 267 -6.96 -20.85 -17.57
C HIS A 267 -5.95 -21.20 -18.68
N ALA A 268 -4.93 -21.98 -18.35
CA ALA A 268 -4.03 -22.58 -19.34
C ALA A 268 -4.50 -24.00 -19.67
N PHE A 269 -4.36 -24.44 -20.92
CA PHE A 269 -4.63 -25.83 -21.32
C PHE A 269 -3.32 -26.51 -21.78
N PRO A 270 -3.23 -27.86 -21.83
CA PRO A 270 -1.98 -28.57 -22.16
C PRO A 270 -1.25 -28.10 -23.44
N ASN A 271 -2.01 -27.59 -24.41
CA ASN A 271 -1.50 -27.13 -25.71
C ASN A 271 -1.75 -25.62 -25.97
N LYS A 272 -2.16 -24.84 -24.97
CA LYS A 272 -2.43 -23.39 -25.11
C LYS A 272 -1.99 -22.64 -23.84
N PRO A 273 -1.25 -21.52 -23.97
CA PRO A 273 -0.89 -20.68 -22.81
C PRO A 273 -2.13 -20.09 -22.14
N ALA A 274 -1.97 -19.53 -20.94
CA ALA A 274 -3.05 -18.93 -20.17
C ALA A 274 -3.71 -17.77 -20.95
N GLY A 275 -5.05 -17.74 -20.94
CA GLY A 275 -5.85 -16.67 -21.50
C GLY A 275 -7.34 -16.88 -21.23
N ILE A 276 -8.16 -15.97 -21.73
CA ILE A 276 -9.62 -15.96 -21.52
C ILE A 276 -10.24 -17.26 -22.05
N ILE A 277 -10.94 -17.98 -21.15
CA ILE A 277 -11.76 -19.16 -21.46
C ILE A 277 -13.26 -18.83 -21.45
N GLU A 278 -13.68 -17.87 -20.63
CA GLU A 278 -15.06 -17.37 -20.59
C GLU A 278 -15.08 -15.89 -20.15
N CYS A 279 -16.12 -15.14 -20.50
CA CYS A 279 -16.41 -13.87 -19.83
C CYS A 279 -17.92 -13.64 -19.73
N GLN A 280 -18.34 -12.88 -18.73
CA GLN A 280 -19.75 -12.59 -18.45
C GLN A 280 -19.90 -11.08 -18.23
N ARG A 281 -20.83 -10.43 -18.94
CA ARG A 281 -21.14 -9.01 -18.74
C ARG A 281 -22.09 -8.85 -17.57
N ILE A 282 -21.87 -7.81 -16.77
CA ILE A 282 -22.70 -7.41 -15.65
C ILE A 282 -23.14 -5.96 -15.91
N GLN A 283 -24.38 -5.60 -15.58
CA GLN A 283 -24.90 -4.25 -15.83
C GLN A 283 -25.01 -3.45 -14.54
N GLY A 284 -23.86 -3.02 -14.01
CA GLY A 284 -23.76 -2.08 -12.89
C GLY A 284 -24.30 -2.59 -11.56
N ALA A 285 -24.40 -3.92 -11.37
CA ALA A 285 -24.73 -4.49 -10.07
C ALA A 285 -23.54 -4.29 -9.11
N SER A 286 -23.80 -3.91 -7.86
CA SER A 286 -22.76 -3.79 -6.83
C SER A 286 -22.30 -5.15 -6.29
N SER A 287 -23.11 -6.20 -6.46
CA SER A 287 -22.74 -7.59 -6.17
C SER A 287 -23.56 -8.53 -7.06
N THR A 288 -22.94 -9.62 -7.52
CA THR A 288 -23.64 -10.72 -8.20
C THR A 288 -22.85 -12.02 -8.08
N GLN A 289 -23.53 -13.15 -8.27
CA GLN A 289 -22.84 -14.41 -8.55
C GLN A 289 -22.60 -14.56 -10.06
N VAL A 290 -21.43 -15.08 -10.41
CA VAL A 290 -21.00 -15.48 -11.75
C VAL A 290 -20.59 -16.94 -11.72
N THR A 291 -20.67 -17.62 -12.86
CA THR A 291 -20.56 -19.09 -12.93
C THR A 291 -19.73 -19.52 -14.12
N LEU A 292 -18.61 -20.21 -13.88
CA LEU A 292 -17.71 -20.73 -14.90
C LEU A 292 -17.94 -22.24 -15.08
N THR A 293 -18.10 -22.71 -16.32
CA THR A 293 -18.15 -24.16 -16.60
C THR A 293 -16.82 -24.65 -17.16
N MET A 294 -16.11 -25.47 -16.38
CA MET A 294 -14.83 -26.05 -16.76
C MET A 294 -15.03 -27.38 -17.50
N PRO A 295 -14.36 -27.60 -18.64
CA PRO A 295 -14.42 -28.88 -19.33
C PRO A 295 -13.65 -29.95 -18.56
N ALA A 296 -14.10 -31.21 -18.62
CA ALA A 296 -13.45 -32.34 -17.93
C ALA A 296 -11.93 -32.46 -18.15
N GLY A 297 -11.44 -32.02 -19.32
CA GLY A 297 -10.02 -32.03 -19.70
C GLY A 297 -9.14 -30.97 -19.04
N ALA A 298 -9.71 -30.01 -18.29
CA ALA A 298 -8.95 -28.96 -17.62
C ALA A 298 -7.91 -29.51 -16.61
N LYS A 299 -8.22 -30.63 -15.94
CA LYS A 299 -7.30 -31.31 -14.99
C LYS A 299 -5.96 -31.75 -15.60
N LEU A 300 -5.89 -31.86 -16.92
CA LEU A 300 -4.70 -32.35 -17.62
C LEU A 300 -3.67 -31.23 -17.85
N SER A 301 -4.01 -29.97 -17.55
CA SER A 301 -3.13 -28.83 -17.71
C SER A 301 -1.89 -28.95 -16.80
N PRO A 302 -0.69 -28.61 -17.29
CA PRO A 302 0.50 -28.50 -16.43
C PRO A 302 0.41 -27.35 -15.42
N VAL A 303 -0.55 -26.42 -15.59
CA VAL A 303 -0.82 -25.32 -14.66
C VAL A 303 -2.24 -25.47 -14.13
N ASN A 304 -2.36 -25.80 -12.84
CA ASN A 304 -3.63 -26.12 -12.20
C ASN A 304 -4.42 -24.89 -11.70
N ASN A 305 -4.11 -23.67 -12.13
CA ASN A 305 -4.76 -22.47 -11.60
C ASN A 305 -5.85 -21.93 -12.55
N ILE A 306 -6.90 -21.35 -11.97
CA ILE A 306 -7.87 -20.50 -12.66
C ILE A 306 -7.71 -19.10 -12.10
N TRP A 307 -7.62 -18.12 -13.00
CA TRP A 307 -7.68 -16.70 -12.64
C TRP A 307 -9.07 -16.14 -12.96
N VAL A 308 -9.59 -15.31 -12.06
CA VAL A 308 -10.84 -14.58 -12.24
C VAL A 308 -10.52 -13.10 -12.17
N ARG A 309 -10.82 -12.37 -13.24
CA ARG A 309 -10.60 -10.94 -13.38
C ARG A 309 -11.93 -10.20 -13.46
N VAL A 310 -12.21 -9.38 -12.46
CA VAL A 310 -13.37 -8.48 -12.43
C VAL A 310 -12.99 -7.15 -13.10
N VAL A 311 -13.97 -6.58 -13.80
CA VAL A 311 -13.95 -5.24 -14.41
C VAL A 311 -15.13 -4.46 -13.87
N ASP A 312 -14.90 -3.25 -13.38
CA ASP A 312 -15.93 -2.33 -12.90
C ASP A 312 -16.47 -1.40 -14.01
N ASN A 313 -17.43 -0.53 -13.66
CA ASN A 313 -17.99 0.47 -14.56
C ASN A 313 -16.99 1.58 -14.98
N ASN A 314 -15.90 1.80 -14.22
CA ASN A 314 -14.85 2.77 -14.55
C ASN A 314 -13.79 2.18 -15.51
N GLY A 315 -13.74 0.86 -15.68
CA GLY A 315 -12.74 0.12 -16.45
C GLY A 315 -11.51 -0.30 -15.64
N ASN A 316 -11.55 -0.17 -14.32
CA ASN A 316 -10.56 -0.69 -13.37
C ASN A 316 -10.73 -2.21 -13.23
N THR A 317 -9.64 -2.92 -12.89
CA THR A 317 -9.66 -4.40 -12.88
C THR A 317 -8.92 -5.00 -11.70
N HIS A 318 -9.54 -5.99 -11.06
CA HIS A 318 -8.95 -6.80 -9.99
C HIS A 318 -8.93 -8.28 -10.41
N THR A 319 -7.82 -8.98 -10.17
CA THR A 319 -7.64 -10.40 -10.52
C THR A 319 -7.22 -11.20 -9.29
N GLN A 320 -7.82 -12.38 -9.11
CA GLN A 320 -7.45 -13.36 -8.08
C GLN A 320 -7.42 -14.77 -8.69
N ASP A 321 -6.60 -15.67 -8.12
CA ASP A 321 -6.43 -17.02 -8.63
C ASP A 321 -6.62 -18.14 -7.60
N TRP A 322 -6.89 -19.35 -8.09
CA TRP A 322 -7.11 -20.54 -7.28
C TRP A 322 -6.56 -21.80 -7.96
N ALA A 323 -5.81 -22.61 -7.20
CA ALA A 323 -5.41 -23.95 -7.61
C ALA A 323 -6.59 -24.94 -7.58
N LEU A 324 -6.63 -25.82 -8.58
CA LEU A 324 -7.67 -26.84 -8.81
C LEU A 324 -7.38 -28.21 -8.17
N ASN A 325 -6.12 -28.50 -7.86
CA ASN A 325 -5.69 -29.77 -7.27
C ASN A 325 -4.78 -29.50 -6.06
N THR A 326 -5.26 -29.83 -4.86
CA THR A 326 -4.44 -29.91 -3.64
C THR A 326 -4.87 -31.14 -2.83
N GLU A 327 -4.26 -32.29 -3.13
CA GLU A 327 -4.12 -33.40 -2.18
C GLU A 327 -2.85 -33.13 -1.35
N GLN A 328 -2.98 -32.96 -0.02
CA GLN A 328 -1.89 -32.74 0.97
C GLN A 328 -1.05 -31.45 0.70
N ALA A 329 -0.50 -30.71 1.64
CA ALA A 329 0.12 -30.95 2.95
C ALA A 329 0.31 -29.54 3.62
N GLU A 330 0.44 -29.29 4.93
CA GLU A 330 0.45 -30.07 6.19
C GLU A 330 0.09 -29.13 7.38
N PRO A 331 -0.12 -29.64 8.61
CA PRO A 331 -0.42 -28.86 9.81
C PRO A 331 0.81 -28.27 10.51
N THR A 332 0.59 -27.45 11.55
CA THR A 332 1.58 -27.20 12.60
C THR A 332 1.68 -28.38 13.56
N GLU A 333 2.19 -29.52 13.09
CA GLU A 333 2.70 -30.58 13.96
C GLU A 333 4.03 -30.12 14.61
N ASN A 334 4.35 -30.63 15.81
CA ASN A 334 5.74 -30.58 16.29
C ASN A 334 6.62 -31.27 15.24
N MET A 335 7.65 -30.58 14.74
CA MET A 335 8.50 -31.07 13.66
C MET A 335 9.96 -30.66 13.86
N THR A 336 10.88 -31.59 13.60
CA THR A 336 12.34 -31.35 13.65
C THR A 336 12.94 -31.59 12.27
N TYR A 337 13.60 -30.58 11.68
CA TYR A 337 14.22 -30.69 10.35
C TYR A 337 15.58 -31.41 10.38
N LEU A 338 15.87 -32.19 9.34
CA LEU A 338 17.14 -32.87 9.13
C LEU A 338 18.02 -32.07 8.17
N THR A 339 19.16 -31.58 8.66
CA THR A 339 20.09 -30.69 7.92
C THR A 339 21.49 -31.31 7.80
N LEU A 340 22.37 -30.72 6.99
CA LEU A 340 23.78 -31.13 6.86
C LEU A 340 24.76 -30.12 7.47
N SER A 341 24.42 -28.82 7.51
CA SER A 341 25.32 -27.76 7.98
C SER A 341 24.70 -26.71 8.91
N TYR A 342 23.40 -26.80 9.23
CA TYR A 342 22.63 -25.76 9.90
C TYR A 342 21.87 -26.24 11.15
N GLN A 343 22.26 -25.75 12.33
CA GLN A 343 21.68 -26.12 13.62
C GLN A 343 20.87 -24.97 14.24
N THR A 344 19.63 -25.27 14.63
CA THR A 344 18.69 -24.36 15.32
C THR A 344 17.90 -25.15 16.38
N GLY A 345 16.96 -24.49 17.09
CA GLY A 345 16.09 -25.19 18.05
C GLY A 345 15.24 -26.30 17.42
N ASN A 346 14.90 -26.18 16.13
CA ASN A 346 14.04 -27.13 15.41
C ASN A 346 14.78 -27.84 14.26
N SER A 347 16.12 -27.92 14.30
CA SER A 347 16.90 -28.68 13.31
C SER A 347 18.07 -29.47 13.92
N ILE A 348 18.31 -30.66 13.39
CA ILE A 348 19.38 -31.58 13.84
C ILE A 348 20.37 -31.88 12.71
N MET A 349 21.62 -32.10 13.14
CA MET A 349 22.82 -32.22 12.32
C MET A 349 23.37 -33.65 12.35
N PRO A 350 24.16 -34.08 11.34
CA PRO A 350 24.74 -35.41 11.34
C PRO A 350 25.82 -35.55 12.41
N THR A 351 25.83 -36.68 13.13
CA THR A 351 26.85 -37.03 14.13
C THR A 351 28.12 -37.57 13.48
N ASN A 352 28.00 -38.20 12.32
CA ASN A 352 29.10 -38.86 11.64
C ASN A 352 29.89 -37.91 10.72
N SER A 353 31.18 -38.21 10.53
CA SER A 353 32.10 -37.31 9.84
C SER A 353 31.82 -37.20 8.34
N LYS A 354 32.12 -36.04 7.73
CA LYS A 354 31.86 -35.79 6.30
C LYS A 354 32.40 -36.88 5.36
N ALA A 355 33.52 -37.51 5.69
CA ALA A 355 34.09 -38.61 4.90
C ALA A 355 33.24 -39.91 4.89
N GLN A 356 32.17 -40.00 5.68
CA GLN A 356 31.25 -41.15 5.74
C GLN A 356 29.93 -40.90 4.99
N TRP A 357 29.60 -39.63 4.70
CA TRP A 357 28.42 -39.22 3.92
C TRP A 357 28.76 -38.45 2.63
N ASP A 358 30.04 -38.31 2.29
CA ASP A 358 30.53 -37.72 1.04
C ASP A 358 31.41 -38.74 0.33
N SER A 359 30.85 -39.44 -0.66
CA SER A 359 31.56 -40.47 -1.42
C SER A 359 32.52 -39.89 -2.47
N TRP A 360 32.36 -38.61 -2.87
CA TRP A 360 33.09 -37.98 -3.98
C TRP A 360 33.34 -36.46 -3.81
N LEU A 361 34.55 -36.13 -3.34
CA LEU A 361 35.22 -34.82 -3.53
C LEU A 361 34.46 -33.52 -3.20
N GLY A 362 33.45 -33.53 -2.31
CA GLY A 362 33.01 -32.29 -1.67
C GLY A 362 31.83 -31.55 -2.30
N HIS A 363 31.16 -32.10 -3.30
CA HIS A 363 30.02 -31.46 -3.99
C HIS A 363 28.69 -31.70 -3.25
N ILE A 364 28.48 -30.96 -2.17
CA ILE A 364 27.26 -31.02 -1.36
C ILE A 364 26.68 -29.61 -1.23
N TRP A 365 25.38 -29.50 -1.54
CA TRP A 365 24.63 -28.26 -1.52
C TRP A 365 23.39 -28.42 -0.63
N GLU A 366 23.05 -27.37 0.10
CA GLU A 366 21.93 -27.36 1.03
C GLU A 366 21.23 -26.00 0.93
N LYS A 367 19.89 -26.02 0.89
CA LYS A 367 19.01 -24.89 1.17
C LYS A 367 18.44 -25.11 2.57
N THR A 368 18.71 -24.19 3.47
CA THR A 368 18.25 -24.24 4.87
C THR A 368 16.85 -23.63 5.00
N PRO A 369 16.08 -23.97 6.06
CA PRO A 369 14.72 -23.44 6.26
C PRO A 369 14.61 -21.91 6.31
N ASP A 370 15.69 -21.19 6.63
CA ASP A 370 15.78 -19.72 6.61
C ASP A 370 16.14 -19.14 5.22
N GLY A 371 16.07 -19.95 4.17
CA GLY A 371 16.29 -19.56 2.78
C GLY A 371 17.76 -19.38 2.37
N ARG A 372 18.72 -19.63 3.26
CA ARG A 372 20.15 -19.55 2.92
C ARG A 372 20.55 -20.76 2.08
N ILE A 373 21.42 -20.54 1.10
CA ILE A 373 22.03 -21.62 0.31
C ILE A 373 23.53 -21.61 0.56
N THR A 374 24.07 -22.76 0.96
CA THR A 374 25.46 -22.85 1.46
C THR A 374 26.53 -22.48 0.44
N GLN A 375 26.27 -22.67 -0.86
CA GLN A 375 27.02 -22.09 -1.99
C GLN A 375 26.09 -21.88 -3.20
N LYS A 376 26.49 -21.05 -4.17
CA LYS A 376 25.71 -20.83 -5.41
C LYS A 376 25.43 -22.17 -6.10
N PRO A 377 24.15 -22.58 -6.27
CA PRO A 377 23.85 -23.85 -6.90
C PRO A 377 24.30 -23.84 -8.37
N PRO A 378 24.84 -24.96 -8.90
CA PRO A 378 25.06 -25.07 -10.34
C PRO A 378 23.75 -24.85 -11.11
N TYR A 379 23.87 -24.30 -12.32
CA TYR A 379 22.73 -23.98 -13.22
C TYR A 379 21.75 -25.15 -13.42
N TYR A 380 22.19 -26.38 -13.20
CA TYR A 380 21.42 -27.61 -13.36
C TYR A 380 20.52 -27.96 -12.15
N LEU A 381 20.55 -27.19 -11.05
CA LEU A 381 19.64 -27.34 -9.90
C LEU A 381 18.48 -26.33 -9.89
N SER A 382 18.40 -25.41 -10.86
CA SER A 382 17.23 -24.51 -11.03
C SER A 382 16.11 -25.23 -11.78
N HIS A 383 15.45 -26.16 -11.09
CA HIS A 383 14.29 -26.91 -11.58
C HIS A 383 13.09 -26.62 -10.67
N GLN A 384 11.87 -26.61 -11.23
CA GLN A 384 10.61 -26.20 -10.59
C GLN A 384 10.20 -26.89 -9.26
N TYR A 385 11.02 -27.77 -8.68
CA TYR A 385 10.74 -28.49 -7.44
C TYR A 385 11.68 -28.08 -6.29
N SER A 386 12.96 -27.83 -6.55
CA SER A 386 13.94 -27.36 -5.56
C SER A 386 13.68 -25.92 -5.10
N ASP A 387 12.98 -25.13 -5.91
CA ASP A 387 12.54 -23.77 -5.54
C ASP A 387 11.30 -23.78 -4.62
N VAL A 388 10.55 -24.88 -4.56
CA VAL A 388 9.26 -25.01 -3.84
C VAL A 388 9.41 -25.57 -2.41
N TRP A 389 10.48 -26.33 -2.15
CA TRP A 389 10.75 -26.86 -0.80
C TRP A 389 11.46 -25.84 0.08
N ASP A 390 11.02 -25.70 1.33
CA ASP A 390 11.59 -24.78 2.32
C ASP A 390 13.01 -25.20 2.71
N ASN A 391 13.28 -26.51 2.77
CA ASN A 391 14.62 -27.06 2.91
C ASN A 391 14.89 -28.21 1.94
N TRP A 392 16.15 -28.40 1.58
CA TRP A 392 16.63 -29.60 0.90
C TRP A 392 18.15 -29.73 0.98
N PHE A 393 18.66 -30.96 0.83
CA PHE A 393 20.09 -31.22 0.62
C PHE A 393 20.37 -32.18 -0.54
N TYR A 394 21.50 -31.96 -1.21
CA TYR A 394 21.99 -32.70 -2.37
C TYR A 394 23.19 -33.58 -1.97
N ALA A 395 23.20 -34.83 -2.44
CA ALA A 395 24.32 -35.76 -2.23
C ALA A 395 24.45 -36.79 -3.37
N HIS A 396 25.51 -37.59 -3.31
CA HIS A 396 25.76 -38.74 -4.18
C HIS A 396 25.34 -40.03 -3.49
N ALA A 397 24.83 -41.04 -4.20
CA ALA A 397 24.66 -42.35 -3.60
C ALA A 397 26.02 -42.98 -3.19
N GLY A 398 25.97 -43.88 -2.21
CA GLY A 398 27.11 -44.22 -1.35
C GLY A 398 27.19 -43.36 -0.07
N SER A 399 26.35 -42.34 0.10
CA SER A 399 26.25 -41.57 1.35
C SER A 399 25.50 -42.33 2.45
N ARG A 400 26.10 -42.41 3.65
CA ARG A 400 25.45 -42.84 4.90
C ARG A 400 25.48 -41.70 5.92
N ILE A 401 24.34 -41.05 6.15
CA ILE A 401 24.18 -39.90 7.07
C ILE A 401 23.55 -40.41 8.38
N GLU A 402 24.09 -40.02 9.53
CA GLU A 402 23.66 -40.52 10.85
C GLU A 402 23.29 -39.37 11.78
N TYR A 403 22.15 -39.44 12.46
CA TYR A 403 21.61 -38.39 13.34
C TYR A 403 21.33 -38.93 14.74
N ASP A 404 21.69 -38.17 15.79
CA ASP A 404 21.26 -38.43 17.18
C ASP A 404 19.84 -37.88 17.38
N ILE A 405 18.93 -38.77 17.78
CA ILE A 405 17.52 -38.48 18.02
C ILE A 405 17.05 -38.89 19.42
N ASN A 406 17.97 -39.26 20.31
CA ASN A 406 17.73 -39.83 21.65
C ASN A 406 16.83 -38.95 22.55
N ARG A 407 16.74 -37.64 22.28
CA ARG A 407 16.00 -36.67 23.10
C ARG A 407 14.63 -36.24 22.56
N LEU A 408 14.21 -36.80 21.43
CA LEU A 408 13.13 -36.20 20.64
C LEU A 408 11.78 -36.92 20.76
N GLY A 409 11.72 -38.21 21.10
CA GLY A 409 10.43 -38.93 21.17
C GLY A 409 9.69 -38.96 19.82
N ASN A 410 10.41 -39.14 18.72
CA ASN A 410 9.86 -39.12 17.36
C ASN A 410 9.02 -40.37 17.08
N SER A 411 7.93 -40.20 16.32
CA SER A 411 7.09 -41.29 15.81
C SER A 411 7.28 -41.55 14.32
N ARG A 412 7.64 -40.54 13.50
CA ARG A 412 7.65 -40.63 12.03
C ARG A 412 8.75 -39.77 11.37
N PHE A 413 9.37 -40.27 10.30
CA PHE A 413 10.12 -39.48 9.32
C PHE A 413 9.20 -39.14 8.15
N ASP A 414 9.36 -37.94 7.58
CA ASP A 414 8.68 -37.49 6.36
C ASP A 414 9.62 -36.69 5.45
N GLY A 415 9.51 -36.84 4.12
CA GLY A 415 10.30 -36.08 3.15
C GLY A 415 10.13 -36.55 1.70
N TRP A 416 10.82 -35.90 0.76
CA TRP A 416 10.74 -36.19 -0.68
C TRP A 416 12.10 -36.56 -1.26
N LEU A 417 12.23 -37.75 -1.87
CA LEU A 417 13.42 -38.16 -2.61
C LEU A 417 13.28 -37.79 -4.09
N TYR A 418 14.21 -36.95 -4.56
CA TYR A 418 14.30 -36.53 -5.96
C TYR A 418 15.59 -37.01 -6.62
N LEU A 419 15.46 -37.56 -7.82
CA LEU A 419 16.59 -38.03 -8.63
C LEU A 419 17.11 -36.87 -9.49
N ALA A 420 18.15 -36.21 -9.00
CA ALA A 420 18.68 -35.00 -9.62
C ALA A 420 19.27 -35.31 -11.00
N HIS A 421 18.83 -34.55 -12.02
CA HIS A 421 19.26 -34.77 -13.40
C HIS A 421 20.29 -33.72 -13.86
N PRO A 422 21.60 -33.98 -13.63
CA PRO A 422 22.66 -33.35 -14.40
C PRO A 422 23.59 -34.41 -15.01
N CYS A 423 23.08 -35.15 -15.99
CA CYS A 423 23.91 -35.96 -16.89
C CYS A 423 23.39 -35.82 -18.31
N SER A 424 24.31 -35.56 -19.24
CA SER A 424 24.01 -35.42 -20.67
C SER A 424 23.32 -36.66 -21.23
N ASP A 425 22.59 -36.50 -22.34
CA ASP A 425 21.86 -37.56 -23.07
C ASP A 425 22.61 -38.88 -23.31
N ASN A 426 23.95 -38.87 -23.23
CA ASN A 426 24.82 -40.02 -23.40
C ASN A 426 25.04 -40.88 -22.14
N ASN A 427 24.70 -40.42 -20.93
CA ASN A 427 24.90 -41.14 -19.67
C ASN A 427 23.55 -41.34 -18.93
N PRO A 428 23.03 -42.58 -18.81
CA PRO A 428 21.77 -42.81 -18.11
C PRO A 428 21.90 -42.54 -16.60
N PRO A 429 20.85 -42.00 -15.94
CA PRO A 429 20.80 -41.88 -14.50
C PRO A 429 20.93 -43.25 -13.84
N ALA A 430 21.74 -43.33 -12.78
CA ALA A 430 21.79 -44.52 -11.95
C ALA A 430 20.42 -44.77 -11.29
N SER A 431 20.16 -46.02 -10.97
CA SER A 431 19.05 -46.36 -10.09
C SER A 431 19.59 -46.48 -8.66
N ILE A 432 18.89 -45.86 -7.71
CA ILE A 432 19.33 -45.76 -6.31
C ILE A 432 18.28 -46.36 -5.37
N GLU A 433 18.70 -46.77 -4.19
CA GLU A 433 17.83 -47.31 -3.14
C GLU A 433 18.05 -46.53 -1.84
N PHE A 434 16.99 -45.90 -1.32
CA PHE A 434 16.99 -45.24 -0.01
C PHE A 434 16.61 -46.25 1.08
N ILE A 435 17.44 -46.33 2.11
CA ILE A 435 17.30 -47.23 3.25
C ILE A 435 17.42 -46.40 4.53
N ALA A 436 16.57 -46.67 5.52
CA ALA A 436 16.71 -46.09 6.86
C ALA A 436 16.90 -47.18 7.92
N TYR A 437 17.75 -46.89 8.91
CA TYR A 437 18.00 -47.72 10.08
C TYR A 437 17.74 -46.93 11.36
N ALA A 438 17.10 -47.56 12.33
CA ALA A 438 17.03 -47.12 13.72
C ALA A 438 17.99 -48.01 14.53
N ASP A 439 19.00 -47.43 15.18
CA ASP A 439 20.00 -48.16 15.98
C ASP A 439 20.58 -49.39 15.24
N ASP A 440 21.14 -49.12 14.05
CA ASP A 440 21.64 -50.08 13.05
C ASP A 440 20.63 -51.16 12.56
N SER A 441 19.37 -51.09 12.99
CA SER A 441 18.29 -51.99 12.55
C SER A 441 17.48 -51.37 11.42
N LYS A 442 17.43 -52.04 10.25
CA LYS A 442 16.74 -51.52 9.05
C LYS A 442 15.23 -51.43 9.26
N ILE A 443 14.69 -50.21 9.21
CA ILE A 443 13.25 -49.90 9.42
C ILE A 443 12.50 -49.55 8.14
N TYR A 444 13.18 -49.03 7.12
CA TYR A 444 12.54 -48.65 5.85
C TYR A 444 13.42 -48.99 4.63
N ASN A 445 12.76 -49.24 3.50
CA ASN A 445 13.39 -49.32 2.19
C ASN A 445 12.43 -48.79 1.11
N SER A 446 12.87 -47.81 0.32
CA SER A 446 12.09 -47.28 -0.81
C SER A 446 11.94 -48.27 -1.97
N GLY A 447 12.81 -49.29 -2.01
CA GLY A 447 13.13 -50.06 -3.20
C GLY A 447 13.91 -49.24 -4.23
N MET A 448 14.40 -49.91 -5.27
CA MET A 448 15.14 -49.30 -6.37
C MET A 448 14.30 -48.29 -7.16
N LYS A 449 14.69 -47.01 -7.11
CA LYS A 449 14.11 -45.89 -7.89
C LYS A 449 15.00 -45.58 -9.09
N SER A 450 14.39 -45.35 -10.26
CA SER A 450 15.13 -45.13 -11.51
C SER A 450 14.82 -43.78 -12.14
N GLY A 451 15.85 -42.96 -12.38
CA GLY A 451 15.69 -41.64 -13.04
C GLY A 451 15.16 -41.72 -14.48
N ASN A 452 15.06 -42.91 -15.06
CA ASN A 452 14.47 -43.15 -16.39
C ASN A 452 12.94 -43.30 -16.38
N LYS A 453 12.30 -43.46 -15.20
CA LYS A 453 10.84 -43.54 -15.07
C LYS A 453 10.31 -42.22 -14.51
N PRO A 454 9.41 -41.50 -15.20
CA PRO A 454 8.89 -40.21 -14.73
C PRO A 454 8.32 -40.26 -13.30
N ASN A 455 7.58 -41.31 -12.97
CA ASN A 455 6.95 -41.50 -11.66
C ASN A 455 7.93 -41.84 -10.52
N ASP A 456 9.16 -42.29 -10.84
CA ASP A 456 10.18 -42.59 -9.83
C ASP A 456 11.10 -41.39 -9.56
N ARG A 457 11.01 -40.31 -10.36
CA ARG A 457 11.89 -39.13 -10.26
C ARG A 457 11.66 -38.28 -9.02
N ASN A 458 10.42 -38.24 -8.52
CA ASN A 458 10.05 -37.51 -7.31
C ASN A 458 9.14 -38.42 -6.47
N THR A 459 9.65 -38.95 -5.36
CA THR A 459 8.97 -39.93 -4.52
C THR A 459 8.82 -39.41 -3.09
N HIS A 460 7.60 -39.34 -2.57
CA HIS A 460 7.37 -39.10 -1.14
C HIS A 460 7.82 -40.32 -0.32
N ILE A 461 8.52 -40.07 0.77
CA ILE A 461 9.04 -41.05 1.72
C ILE A 461 8.54 -40.69 3.10
N SER A 462 7.73 -41.59 3.69
CA SER A 462 7.21 -41.45 5.04
C SER A 462 7.25 -42.81 5.73
N PHE A 463 7.77 -42.88 6.95
CA PHE A 463 7.87 -44.13 7.72
C PHE A 463 7.95 -43.89 9.23
N GLY A 464 7.41 -44.84 10.00
CA GLY A 464 7.48 -44.79 11.47
C GLY A 464 8.88 -45.08 12.02
N ILE A 465 9.22 -44.43 13.13
CA ILE A 465 10.45 -44.65 13.90
C ILE A 465 10.08 -45.38 15.20
N PRO A 466 10.78 -46.45 15.60
CA PRO A 466 10.51 -47.13 16.86
C PRO A 466 10.72 -46.23 18.08
N GLU A 467 9.88 -46.40 19.11
CA GLU A 467 10.04 -45.72 20.39
C GLU A 467 11.43 -46.00 21.00
N ASN A 468 12.02 -44.98 21.62
CA ASN A 468 13.36 -45.02 22.25
C ASN A 468 14.53 -45.28 21.27
N THR A 469 14.35 -45.08 19.97
CA THR A 469 15.48 -45.06 19.03
C THR A 469 16.46 -43.94 19.42
N GLU A 470 17.74 -44.25 19.56
CA GLU A 470 18.78 -43.24 19.86
C GLU A 470 19.35 -42.61 18.58
N THR A 471 19.48 -43.38 17.51
CA THR A 471 20.14 -42.98 16.26
C THR A 471 19.32 -43.32 15.01
N LEU A 472 19.16 -42.33 14.12
CA LEU A 472 18.56 -42.51 12.80
C LEU A 472 19.65 -42.43 11.73
N THR A 473 19.88 -43.53 11.01
CA THR A 473 20.78 -43.57 9.86
C THR A 473 20.00 -43.59 8.55
N ILE A 474 20.34 -42.70 7.63
CA ILE A 474 19.91 -42.71 6.23
C ILE A 474 21.06 -43.19 5.36
N GLU A 475 20.87 -44.29 4.63
CA GLU A 475 21.81 -44.81 3.64
C GLU A 475 21.15 -44.76 2.25
N VAL A 476 21.82 -44.15 1.28
CA VAL A 476 21.37 -44.17 -0.11
C VAL A 476 22.40 -44.90 -0.95
N SER A 477 22.03 -46.07 -1.49
CA SER A 477 22.95 -46.96 -2.21
C SER A 477 22.73 -46.91 -3.73
N THR A 478 23.76 -47.27 -4.50
CA THR A 478 23.70 -47.43 -5.96
C THR A 478 23.37 -48.88 -6.36
N GLY A 479 22.56 -49.06 -7.40
CA GLY A 479 22.35 -50.36 -8.05
C GLY A 479 23.02 -50.47 -9.42
N GLU A 480 22.32 -51.06 -10.40
CA GLU A 480 22.92 -51.42 -11.70
C GLU A 480 23.30 -50.22 -12.60
N SER A 481 24.58 -50.19 -12.98
CA SER A 481 25.18 -49.53 -14.16
C SER A 481 24.60 -48.17 -14.63
N GLY A 482 24.64 -47.15 -13.79
CA GLY A 482 24.59 -45.74 -14.20
C GLY A 482 25.83 -44.98 -13.71
N VAL A 483 26.21 -43.90 -14.41
CA VAL A 483 27.39 -43.07 -14.08
C VAL A 483 27.01 -41.84 -13.24
N CYS A 484 25.75 -41.74 -12.84
CA CYS A 484 25.10 -40.50 -12.42
C CYS A 484 24.20 -40.79 -11.23
N ASP A 485 24.75 -40.64 -10.03
CA ASP A 485 24.23 -41.14 -8.75
C ASP A 485 23.71 -40.03 -7.82
N HIS A 486 23.47 -38.85 -8.38
CA HIS A 486 23.02 -37.65 -7.69
C HIS A 486 21.56 -37.75 -7.22
N PHE A 487 21.31 -37.33 -5.97
CA PHE A 487 19.96 -37.20 -5.42
C PHE A 487 19.82 -35.93 -4.58
N VAL A 488 18.57 -35.52 -4.40
CA VAL A 488 18.15 -34.47 -3.46
C VAL A 488 17.12 -35.07 -2.52
N ILE A 489 17.19 -34.73 -1.23
CA ILE A 489 16.09 -34.96 -0.29
C ILE A 489 15.50 -33.60 0.07
N GLY A 490 14.22 -33.39 -0.21
CA GLY A 490 13.47 -32.16 0.08
C GLY A 490 12.52 -32.32 1.27
N ASN A 491 12.39 -31.25 2.06
CA ASN A 491 11.57 -31.17 3.27
C ASN A 491 11.75 -32.36 4.24
N ALA A 492 13.00 -32.76 4.49
CA ALA A 492 13.33 -33.88 5.38
C ALA A 492 13.08 -33.50 6.85
N ARG A 493 12.18 -34.20 7.53
CA ARG A 493 11.73 -33.87 8.88
C ARG A 493 11.31 -35.08 9.69
N LEU A 494 11.33 -34.93 11.01
CA LEU A 494 10.80 -35.85 12.00
C LEU A 494 9.54 -35.26 12.63
N ILE A 495 8.60 -36.14 13.00
CA ILE A 495 7.26 -35.84 13.51
C ILE A 495 7.04 -36.66 14.79
N HIS A 496 6.24 -36.16 15.73
CA HIS A 496 6.01 -36.72 17.06
C HIS A 496 4.52 -37.05 17.29
N GLU A 497 4.21 -38.16 17.97
CA GLU A 497 2.83 -38.54 18.37
C GLU A 497 2.68 -38.52 19.89
N ALA A 498 1.51 -38.10 20.38
CA ALA A 498 1.12 -38.17 21.79
C ALA A 498 0.37 -39.49 22.05
N THR A 499 0.72 -40.19 23.14
CA THR A 499 0.25 -41.55 23.43
C THR A 499 -0.86 -41.59 24.49
N GLU A 500 -1.93 -42.36 24.25
CA GLU A 500 -2.77 -42.89 25.35
C GLU A 500 -3.52 -44.18 25.01
N ASN A 501 -3.93 -44.94 26.03
CA ASN A 501 -4.35 -46.35 25.93
C ASN A 501 -5.83 -46.61 26.30
N ASN A 502 -6.58 -47.19 25.36
CA ASN A 502 -7.64 -48.21 25.50
C ASN A 502 -8.73 -48.16 26.61
N THR A 503 -9.98 -48.21 26.10
CA THR A 503 -11.18 -49.00 26.53
C THR A 503 -12.15 -48.48 27.62
N GLU A 504 -13.39 -48.23 27.18
CA GLU A 504 -14.60 -47.91 27.98
C GLU A 504 -15.32 -49.14 28.59
N THR A 505 -16.15 -48.94 29.63
CA THR A 505 -17.42 -49.69 29.81
C THR A 505 -18.47 -48.89 30.64
N ILE A 506 -19.74 -48.91 30.22
CA ILE A 506 -20.88 -48.08 30.68
C ILE A 506 -21.59 -48.62 31.94
N ILE A 507 -21.96 -47.76 32.92
CA ILE A 507 -23.13 -47.93 33.83
C ILE A 507 -23.80 -46.59 34.18
N THR A 508 -25.14 -46.55 34.13
CA THR A 508 -26.03 -45.43 34.52
C THR A 508 -26.34 -45.36 36.03
N ALA A 509 -26.30 -44.17 36.65
CA ALA A 509 -27.24 -43.71 37.70
C ALA A 509 -26.90 -42.28 38.17
N THR A 510 -27.87 -41.36 38.16
CA THR A 510 -27.78 -40.01 38.72
C THR A 510 -27.45 -40.03 40.22
N PRO A 511 -26.27 -39.52 40.65
CA PRO A 511 -25.99 -39.20 42.05
C PRO A 511 -26.49 -37.77 42.38
N PRO A 512 -26.41 -37.31 43.63
CA PRO A 512 -26.68 -35.91 44.00
C PRO A 512 -25.45 -35.02 43.78
N VAL A 513 -25.66 -33.75 43.37
CA VAL A 513 -24.61 -32.71 43.25
C VAL A 513 -23.67 -32.76 44.47
N PRO A 514 -22.35 -32.93 44.31
CA PRO A 514 -21.41 -32.72 45.41
C PRO A 514 -21.48 -31.25 45.81
N THR A 515 -21.77 -30.97 47.09
CA THR A 515 -21.85 -29.60 47.63
C THR A 515 -20.49 -28.91 47.79
N ASP A 516 -19.46 -29.42 47.11
CA ASP A 516 -18.07 -28.98 47.14
C ASP A 516 -17.55 -28.56 45.74
N SER A 517 -18.36 -28.67 44.68
CA SER A 517 -18.11 -27.96 43.41
C SER A 517 -18.99 -26.72 43.35
N ASN A 518 -18.38 -25.53 43.25
CA ASN A 518 -19.10 -24.25 43.13
C ASN A 518 -19.79 -24.08 41.75
N GLU A 519 -19.83 -25.13 40.94
CA GLU A 519 -20.21 -25.15 39.53
C GLU A 519 -21.22 -26.28 39.28
N THR A 520 -22.19 -26.04 38.39
CA THR A 520 -23.14 -27.03 37.87
C THR A 520 -23.32 -26.80 36.38
N TYR A 521 -23.03 -27.78 35.54
CA TYR A 521 -23.07 -27.66 34.09
C TYR A 521 -24.51 -27.76 33.55
N LEU A 522 -24.78 -27.18 32.38
CA LEU A 522 -26.02 -27.36 31.64
C LEU A 522 -25.82 -28.39 30.52
N THR A 523 -26.82 -29.23 30.34
CA THR A 523 -26.78 -30.37 29.41
C THR A 523 -28.13 -30.51 28.73
N LEU A 524 -28.22 -31.22 27.61
CA LEU A 524 -29.47 -31.53 26.94
C LEU A 524 -30.00 -32.93 27.28
N ALA A 525 -29.12 -33.87 27.64
CA ALA A 525 -29.53 -35.26 27.89
C ALA A 525 -28.69 -36.04 28.92
N TYR A 526 -27.61 -35.48 29.45
CA TYR A 526 -26.75 -36.16 30.42
C TYR A 526 -27.28 -36.02 31.85
N ASP A 527 -27.55 -37.15 32.50
CA ASP A 527 -28.15 -37.21 33.83
C ASP A 527 -27.07 -37.51 34.87
N SER A 528 -26.39 -36.43 35.30
CA SER A 528 -25.18 -36.39 36.14
C SER A 528 -25.43 -35.65 37.45
N PRO A 529 -24.65 -35.81 38.53
CA PRO A 529 -24.91 -35.08 39.76
C PRO A 529 -24.57 -33.59 39.62
N ASP A 530 -23.56 -33.28 38.84
CA ASP A 530 -22.95 -31.98 38.58
C ASP A 530 -23.56 -31.26 37.36
N ALA A 531 -24.67 -31.78 36.82
CA ALA A 531 -25.29 -31.22 35.62
C ALA A 531 -26.83 -31.12 35.70
N LEU A 532 -27.41 -30.13 35.02
CA LEU A 532 -28.85 -29.89 34.94
C LEU A 532 -29.37 -30.10 33.51
N ILE A 533 -30.36 -30.97 33.38
CA ILE A 533 -31.11 -31.24 32.13
C ILE A 533 -32.31 -30.28 31.95
N PRO A 534 -32.79 -30.05 30.71
CA PRO A 534 -33.90 -29.15 30.46
C PRO A 534 -35.24 -29.79 30.84
N THR A 535 -36.18 -28.96 31.27
CA THR A 535 -37.52 -29.37 31.73
C THR A 535 -38.58 -29.35 30.65
N ASN A 536 -38.40 -28.60 29.57
CA ASN A 536 -39.35 -28.56 28.46
C ASN A 536 -39.07 -29.70 27.45
N PRO A 537 -40.08 -30.17 26.69
CA PRO A 537 -39.91 -31.31 25.80
C PRO A 537 -38.93 -31.03 24.66
N ARG A 538 -38.10 -32.02 24.31
CA ARG A 538 -37.06 -31.94 23.25
C ARG A 538 -37.54 -31.38 21.90
N GLY A 539 -38.82 -31.49 21.55
CA GLY A 539 -39.40 -30.92 20.34
C GLY A 539 -39.59 -29.40 20.34
N GLU A 540 -39.40 -28.74 21.49
CA GLU A 540 -39.40 -27.27 21.62
C GLU A 540 -37.98 -26.68 21.58
N TRP A 541 -36.95 -27.52 21.75
CA TRP A 541 -35.56 -27.07 21.71
C TRP A 541 -35.08 -26.78 20.28
N THR A 542 -35.70 -27.35 19.26
CA THR A 542 -35.34 -27.14 17.86
C THR A 542 -36.39 -27.76 16.92
N THR A 543 -36.50 -27.22 15.71
CA THR A 543 -37.34 -27.75 14.62
C THR A 543 -36.79 -29.03 13.96
N TRP A 544 -35.47 -29.29 14.02
CA TRP A 544 -34.80 -30.40 13.31
C TRP A 544 -34.49 -31.65 14.15
N GLY A 545 -34.57 -31.57 15.48
CA GLY A 545 -34.55 -32.71 16.40
C GLY A 545 -33.23 -33.47 16.59
N GLN A 546 -32.19 -33.21 15.79
CA GLN A 546 -30.84 -33.74 15.97
C GLN A 546 -30.06 -32.88 16.99
N LEU A 547 -29.26 -33.54 17.83
CA LEU A 547 -28.46 -32.93 18.89
C LEU A 547 -27.16 -33.72 19.03
N TRP A 548 -26.07 -33.03 19.36
CA TRP A 548 -24.77 -33.61 19.70
C TRP A 548 -24.33 -33.07 21.06
N GLU A 549 -23.78 -33.93 21.91
CA GLU A 549 -23.35 -33.56 23.26
C GLU A 549 -22.05 -34.28 23.63
N LYS A 550 -21.11 -33.56 24.24
CA LYS A 550 -19.91 -34.08 24.88
C LYS A 550 -19.98 -33.83 26.37
N THR A 551 -19.57 -34.82 27.14
CA THR A 551 -19.48 -34.80 28.60
C THR A 551 -18.10 -35.32 29.01
N PRO A 552 -17.69 -35.19 30.29
CA PRO A 552 -16.40 -35.71 30.77
C PRO A 552 -16.28 -37.23 30.57
N ASP A 553 -17.40 -37.94 30.63
CA ASP A 553 -17.52 -39.38 30.39
C ASP A 553 -17.64 -39.75 28.90
N GLY A 554 -17.51 -38.78 27.99
CA GLY A 554 -17.37 -38.99 26.55
C GLY A 554 -18.45 -38.35 25.69
N LEU A 555 -18.47 -38.76 24.42
CA LEU A 555 -19.38 -38.24 23.40
C LEU A 555 -20.68 -39.05 23.36
N VAL A 556 -21.82 -38.41 23.60
CA VAL A 556 -23.14 -39.08 23.62
C VAL A 556 -23.72 -39.14 22.19
N PRO A 557 -23.64 -40.27 21.46
CA PRO A 557 -23.81 -40.25 20.01
C PRO A 557 -25.14 -40.88 19.57
N ARG A 558 -25.95 -40.15 18.79
CA ARG A 558 -27.02 -40.76 17.99
C ARG A 558 -27.22 -40.12 16.62
N THR A 559 -26.41 -40.52 15.65
CA THR A 559 -26.88 -41.33 14.50
C THR A 559 -25.68 -41.91 13.71
N PRO A 560 -25.84 -43.01 12.93
CA PRO A 560 -24.72 -43.89 12.58
C PRO A 560 -23.70 -43.39 11.53
N ASN A 561 -23.93 -42.25 10.86
CA ASN A 561 -23.22 -41.87 9.63
C ASN A 561 -22.76 -40.38 9.60
N GLY A 562 -22.64 -39.72 10.77
CA GLY A 562 -22.22 -38.32 10.84
C GLY A 562 -20.74 -38.14 11.17
N VAL A 563 -20.10 -37.15 10.54
CA VAL A 563 -18.78 -36.64 10.95
C VAL A 563 -19.00 -35.67 12.11
N PHE A 564 -18.13 -35.71 13.12
CA PHE A 564 -18.19 -34.82 14.27
C PHE A 564 -17.93 -33.36 13.88
N PRO A 565 -18.76 -32.39 14.33
CA PRO A 565 -18.31 -31.00 14.44
C PRO A 565 -17.12 -30.95 15.42
N ALA A 566 -16.09 -30.19 15.10
CA ALA A 566 -14.89 -30.12 15.93
C ALA A 566 -15.22 -29.58 17.33
N SER A 567 -14.80 -30.30 18.36
CA SER A 567 -14.98 -29.99 19.78
C SER A 567 -13.95 -28.98 20.33
N VAL A 568 -13.32 -28.22 19.43
CA VAL A 568 -12.04 -27.54 19.69
C VAL A 568 -12.13 -26.05 19.40
N PHE A 569 -11.77 -25.24 20.41
CA PHE A 569 -11.53 -23.81 20.29
C PHE A 569 -10.11 -23.52 20.78
N ASN A 570 -9.31 -22.78 19.99
CA ASN A 570 -7.88 -22.50 20.27
C ASN A 570 -6.97 -23.72 20.56
N GLY A 571 -7.40 -24.95 20.23
CA GLY A 571 -6.64 -26.17 20.52
C GLY A 571 -7.00 -26.82 21.86
N GLU A 572 -7.90 -26.23 22.64
CA GLU A 572 -8.50 -26.87 23.82
C GLU A 572 -9.80 -27.59 23.45
N ASP A 573 -9.96 -28.79 23.99
CA ASP A 573 -11.02 -29.74 23.66
C ASP A 573 -12.06 -29.77 24.78
N TRP A 574 -13.19 -29.06 24.61
CA TRP A 574 -14.18 -28.85 25.69
C TRP A 574 -14.66 -30.17 26.30
N THR A 575 -14.71 -30.25 27.62
CA THR A 575 -15.22 -31.39 28.38
C THR A 575 -16.75 -31.43 28.43
N HIS A 576 -17.42 -30.28 28.44
CA HIS A 576 -18.86 -30.16 28.29
C HIS A 576 -19.19 -29.30 27.07
N PHE A 577 -19.98 -29.82 26.13
CA PHE A 577 -20.66 -28.96 25.16
C PHE A 577 -21.97 -29.60 24.68
N PHE A 578 -22.91 -28.75 24.26
CA PHE A 578 -24.08 -29.19 23.51
C PHE A 578 -24.31 -28.38 22.23
N TYR A 579 -24.81 -29.05 21.20
CA TYR A 579 -25.07 -28.52 19.86
C TYR A 579 -26.58 -28.47 19.57
N GLY A 580 -27.03 -27.42 18.89
CA GLY A 580 -28.42 -27.21 18.48
C GLY A 580 -28.58 -26.52 17.12
N HIS A 581 -29.84 -26.25 16.79
CA HIS A 581 -30.31 -25.66 15.52
C HIS A 581 -31.41 -24.65 15.81
N ALA A 582 -31.20 -23.38 15.46
CA ALA A 582 -32.16 -22.30 15.63
C ALA A 582 -33.40 -22.44 14.71
N PRO A 583 -34.57 -21.87 15.07
CA PRO A 583 -34.87 -21.29 16.36
C PRO A 583 -35.04 -22.36 17.45
N SER A 584 -34.60 -22.02 18.67
CA SER A 584 -34.57 -22.89 19.84
C SER A 584 -35.15 -22.22 21.08
N ARG A 585 -35.84 -22.98 21.94
CA ARG A 585 -36.15 -22.57 23.31
C ARG A 585 -35.89 -23.71 24.30
N ILE A 586 -34.93 -23.52 25.19
CA ILE A 586 -34.45 -24.51 26.16
C ILE A 586 -34.70 -23.96 27.57
N VAL A 587 -35.34 -24.72 28.46
CA VAL A 587 -35.79 -24.23 29.78
C VAL A 587 -35.27 -25.12 30.91
N TYR A 588 -34.47 -24.57 31.81
CA TYR A 588 -33.93 -25.26 32.99
C TYR A 588 -34.69 -24.86 34.26
N ASP A 589 -35.01 -25.82 35.13
CA ASP A 589 -35.52 -25.59 36.49
C ASP A 589 -34.33 -25.44 37.45
N ILE A 590 -34.06 -24.20 37.83
CA ILE A 590 -32.98 -23.83 38.74
C ILE A 590 -33.49 -23.60 40.17
N SER A 591 -34.78 -23.81 40.45
CA SER A 591 -35.43 -23.48 41.73
C SER A 591 -34.95 -24.27 42.96
N LYS A 592 -34.08 -25.26 42.76
CA LYS A 592 -33.57 -26.17 43.80
C LYS A 592 -32.27 -25.72 44.45
N ALA A 593 -31.54 -24.78 43.85
CA ALA A 593 -30.32 -24.20 44.41
C ALA A 593 -30.26 -22.70 44.07
N ASN A 594 -29.59 -21.90 44.93
CA ASN A 594 -29.52 -20.46 44.74
C ASN A 594 -28.37 -20.09 43.79
N TYR A 595 -28.49 -20.48 42.52
CA TYR A 595 -27.54 -20.09 41.48
C TYR A 595 -27.61 -18.58 41.28
N LYS A 596 -26.46 -17.93 41.28
CA LYS A 596 -26.34 -16.47 41.21
C LYS A 596 -25.72 -15.99 39.91
N SER A 597 -25.15 -16.87 39.10
CA SER A 597 -24.60 -16.54 37.78
C SER A 597 -24.61 -17.71 36.81
N PHE A 598 -24.46 -17.37 35.53
CA PHE A 598 -24.29 -18.28 34.40
C PHE A 598 -23.09 -17.86 33.55
N GLN A 599 -22.35 -18.83 32.99
CA GLN A 599 -21.31 -18.61 31.99
C GLN A 599 -21.34 -19.70 30.89
N THR A 600 -20.85 -19.41 29.67
CA THR A 600 -20.68 -20.38 28.57
C THR A 600 -19.84 -19.81 27.43
N TYR A 601 -19.32 -20.66 26.52
CA TYR A 601 -18.75 -20.28 25.22
C TYR A 601 -19.70 -20.67 24.08
N PHE A 602 -20.28 -19.69 23.39
CA PHE A 602 -21.12 -19.91 22.22
C PHE A 602 -20.30 -19.96 20.92
N HIS A 603 -20.61 -20.88 20.00
CA HIS A 603 -19.96 -21.00 18.70
C HIS A 603 -20.93 -21.41 17.59
N MET A 604 -20.64 -21.03 16.34
CA MET A 604 -21.42 -21.38 15.14
C MET A 604 -20.53 -22.15 14.15
N PRO A 605 -20.61 -23.50 14.10
CA PRO A 605 -19.59 -24.35 13.47
C PRO A 605 -19.72 -24.53 11.94
N ASN A 606 -20.62 -23.82 11.25
CA ASN A 606 -20.89 -24.03 9.82
C ASN A 606 -20.81 -22.70 9.02
N PRO A 607 -19.98 -22.57 7.97
CA PRO A 607 -19.67 -21.28 7.36
C PRO A 607 -20.64 -20.85 6.25
N CYS A 608 -21.85 -20.41 6.62
CA CYS A 608 -22.79 -19.71 5.73
C CYS A 608 -23.34 -18.46 6.43
N GLY A 609 -22.96 -17.27 5.93
CA GLY A 609 -22.94 -15.96 6.64
C GLY A 609 -24.24 -15.37 7.23
N ASN A 610 -24.98 -16.13 8.03
CA ASN A 610 -26.12 -15.70 8.83
C ASN A 610 -25.67 -15.04 10.15
N SER A 611 -26.62 -14.33 10.76
CA SER A 611 -26.57 -13.87 12.15
C SER A 611 -27.66 -14.58 12.96
N ILE A 612 -27.27 -15.19 14.08
CA ILE A 612 -28.21 -15.74 15.08
C ILE A 612 -28.27 -14.77 16.26
N GLU A 613 -29.46 -14.56 16.84
CA GLU A 613 -29.62 -13.84 18.10
C GLU A 613 -29.86 -14.84 19.24
N VAL A 614 -29.22 -14.60 20.40
CA VAL A 614 -29.38 -15.42 21.60
C VAL A 614 -29.91 -14.53 22.72
N THR A 615 -30.92 -14.99 23.46
CA THR A 615 -31.56 -14.19 24.52
C THR A 615 -31.87 -15.08 25.73
N PHE A 616 -31.55 -14.61 26.93
CA PHE A 616 -31.71 -15.33 28.19
C PHE A 616 -32.80 -14.69 29.06
N PHE A 617 -33.67 -15.53 29.63
CA PHE A 617 -34.79 -15.10 30.46
C PHE A 617 -34.77 -15.81 31.83
N ALA A 618 -34.92 -15.04 32.90
CA ALA A 618 -35.22 -15.53 34.25
C ALA A 618 -36.72 -15.40 34.50
N ASP A 619 -37.42 -16.50 34.81
CA ASP A 619 -38.87 -16.53 35.06
C ASP A 619 -39.67 -15.75 33.97
N ASP A 620 -39.38 -16.06 32.69
CA ASP A 620 -39.91 -15.41 31.48
C ASP A 620 -39.62 -13.89 31.31
N THR A 621 -38.77 -13.30 32.16
CA THR A 621 -38.27 -11.92 32.03
C THR A 621 -36.88 -11.92 31.40
N GLU A 622 -36.67 -11.14 30.34
CA GLU A 622 -35.36 -11.00 29.70
C GLU A 622 -34.33 -10.40 30.66
N ILE A 623 -33.19 -11.07 30.82
CA ILE A 623 -32.10 -10.65 31.72
C ILE A 623 -30.76 -10.45 31.02
N HIS A 624 -30.55 -11.06 29.84
CA HIS A 624 -29.32 -10.89 29.09
C HIS A 624 -29.52 -11.18 27.60
N ASN A 625 -28.97 -10.33 26.73
CA ASN A 625 -29.00 -10.49 25.28
C ASN A 625 -27.65 -10.01 24.69
N PRO A 626 -26.75 -10.92 24.26
CA PRO A 626 -25.49 -10.56 23.59
C PRO A 626 -25.65 -10.00 22.16
N GLY A 627 -26.87 -9.92 21.62
CA GLY A 627 -27.16 -9.41 20.29
C GLY A 627 -26.84 -10.38 19.15
N LEU A 628 -26.54 -9.84 17.97
CA LEU A 628 -26.26 -10.61 16.75
C LEU A 628 -24.89 -11.31 16.81
N LEU A 629 -24.90 -12.65 16.82
CA LEU A 629 -23.72 -13.50 16.82
C LEU A 629 -23.42 -14.02 15.41
N TYR A 630 -22.12 -14.14 15.09
CA TYR A 630 -21.61 -14.47 13.76
C TYR A 630 -20.65 -15.67 13.77
N ILE A 631 -20.58 -16.35 12.63
CA ILE A 631 -19.75 -17.55 12.36
C ILE A 631 -18.28 -17.40 12.76
N GLY A 632 -17.70 -18.52 13.23
CA GLY A 632 -16.29 -18.64 13.54
C GLY A 632 -15.84 -17.95 14.84
N ARG A 633 -16.73 -17.24 15.53
CA ARG A 633 -16.44 -16.56 16.79
C ARG A 633 -16.87 -17.45 17.96
N GLY A 634 -15.90 -17.92 18.74
CA GLY A 634 -16.16 -18.38 20.10
C GLY A 634 -16.47 -17.15 20.96
N THR A 635 -17.72 -17.00 21.40
CA THR A 635 -18.20 -15.85 22.17
C THR A 635 -18.48 -16.31 23.60
N ARG A 636 -17.68 -15.86 24.57
CA ARG A 636 -18.00 -16.07 25.99
C ARG A 636 -19.20 -15.22 26.38
N ILE A 637 -20.18 -15.83 27.03
CA ILE A 637 -21.41 -15.19 27.54
C ILE A 637 -21.42 -15.45 29.04
N GLU A 638 -21.55 -14.41 29.86
CA GLU A 638 -21.63 -14.49 31.32
C GLU A 638 -22.54 -13.41 31.88
N PHE A 639 -23.39 -13.74 32.88
CA PHE A 639 -24.28 -12.78 33.54
C PHE A 639 -24.77 -13.27 34.91
N ASN A 640 -25.19 -12.32 35.76
CA ASN A 640 -25.81 -12.62 37.05
C ASN A 640 -27.29 -13.02 36.89
N ILE A 641 -27.73 -13.97 37.72
CA ILE A 641 -29.11 -14.45 37.79
C ILE A 641 -29.79 -13.77 38.98
N PRO A 642 -30.99 -13.16 38.81
CA PRO A 642 -31.72 -12.56 39.92
C PRO A 642 -32.01 -13.55 41.06
N GLU A 643 -31.81 -13.12 42.30
CA GLU A 643 -32.01 -13.97 43.48
C GLU A 643 -33.46 -14.50 43.55
N GLY A 644 -33.60 -15.83 43.71
CA GLY A 644 -34.91 -16.48 43.78
C GLY A 644 -35.56 -16.81 42.42
N THR A 645 -34.84 -16.63 41.30
CA THR A 645 -35.25 -17.13 39.97
C THR A 645 -35.53 -18.64 40.03
N LYS A 646 -36.59 -19.11 39.37
CA LYS A 646 -36.95 -20.54 39.35
C LYS A 646 -36.60 -21.20 38.03
N THR A 647 -36.70 -20.48 36.91
CA THR A 647 -36.40 -21.00 35.59
C THR A 647 -35.43 -20.09 34.84
N LEU A 648 -34.43 -20.71 34.21
CA LEU A 648 -33.55 -20.07 33.23
C LEU A 648 -33.92 -20.58 31.85
N THR A 649 -34.34 -19.68 30.96
CA THR A 649 -34.67 -20.00 29.57
C THR A 649 -33.60 -19.44 28.65
N ILE A 650 -33.03 -20.29 27.80
CA ILE A 650 -32.18 -19.90 26.67
C ILE A 650 -33.05 -19.92 25.41
N LYS A 651 -33.17 -18.78 24.74
CA LYS A 651 -33.82 -18.62 23.44
C LYS A 651 -32.74 -18.33 22.39
N VAL A 652 -32.89 -18.94 21.23
CA VAL A 652 -32.03 -18.71 20.06
C VAL A 652 -32.95 -18.47 18.87
N ASP A 653 -32.80 -17.35 18.18
CA ASP A 653 -33.59 -16.98 17.01
C ASP A 653 -32.71 -16.95 15.75
N ASP A 654 -33.22 -17.55 14.67
CA ASP A 654 -32.61 -17.45 13.34
C ASP A 654 -33.13 -16.18 12.63
N LEU A 655 -32.19 -15.33 12.22
CA LEU A 655 -32.45 -14.07 11.52
C LEU A 655 -31.92 -14.09 10.08
N GLY A 656 -31.51 -15.27 9.57
CA GLY A 656 -30.91 -15.45 8.24
C GLY A 656 -31.58 -16.54 7.38
N ASP A 657 -30.77 -17.26 6.62
CA ASP A 657 -31.20 -18.41 5.80
C ASP A 657 -31.41 -19.67 6.67
N PRO A 658 -32.61 -20.27 6.71
CA PRO A 658 -32.98 -21.38 7.60
C PRO A 658 -32.34 -22.74 7.25
N SER A 659 -31.31 -22.75 6.38
CA SER A 659 -30.45 -23.91 6.14
C SER A 659 -29.11 -23.85 6.89
N CYS A 660 -28.80 -22.74 7.57
CA CYS A 660 -27.56 -22.56 8.33
C CYS A 660 -27.86 -21.96 9.72
N ASP A 661 -28.50 -22.76 10.55
CA ASP A 661 -29.05 -22.46 11.88
C ASP A 661 -28.24 -23.07 13.04
N HIS A 662 -27.08 -23.68 12.74
CA HIS A 662 -26.28 -24.48 13.68
C HIS A 662 -25.58 -23.65 14.77
N PHE A 663 -25.69 -24.07 16.02
CA PHE A 663 -24.96 -23.47 17.15
C PHE A 663 -24.44 -24.51 18.15
N VAL A 664 -23.46 -24.11 18.96
CA VAL A 664 -22.84 -24.88 20.04
C VAL A 664 -22.71 -23.99 21.29
N PHE A 665 -22.99 -24.55 22.46
CA PHE A 665 -22.62 -24.00 23.77
C PHE A 665 -21.60 -24.93 24.42
N GLY A 666 -20.35 -24.47 24.56
CA GLY A 666 -19.26 -25.10 25.31
C GLY A 666 -19.18 -24.58 26.75
N GLU A 667 -18.79 -25.45 27.67
CA GLU A 667 -18.76 -25.24 29.14
C GLU A 667 -19.89 -24.34 29.67
N PRO A 668 -21.18 -24.65 29.40
CA PRO A 668 -22.29 -23.88 29.95
C PRO A 668 -22.47 -24.24 31.43
N THR A 669 -22.29 -23.29 32.33
CA THR A 669 -22.16 -23.53 33.78
C THR A 669 -22.94 -22.50 34.58
N LEU A 670 -23.67 -22.97 35.59
CA LEU A 670 -24.28 -22.18 36.66
C LEU A 670 -23.40 -22.25 37.91
N THR A 671 -23.28 -21.15 38.65
CA THR A 671 -22.52 -21.13 39.92
C THR A 671 -23.34 -20.56 41.07
N ASP A 672 -23.02 -20.98 42.30
CA ASP A 672 -23.61 -20.40 43.52
C ASP A 672 -22.93 -19.09 43.94
N GLN A 673 -21.90 -18.67 43.19
CA GLN A 673 -21.26 -17.38 43.30
C GLN A 673 -21.96 -16.37 42.38
N THR A 674 -22.27 -15.18 42.90
CA THR A 674 -22.51 -14.03 42.02
C THR A 674 -21.21 -13.83 41.26
N LEU A 675 -21.28 -13.64 39.94
CA LEU A 675 -20.20 -12.92 39.28
C LEU A 675 -20.12 -11.58 40.00
N GLU A 676 -18.94 -11.23 40.53
CA GLU A 676 -18.75 -9.97 41.23
C GLU A 676 -19.28 -8.84 40.34
N SER A 677 -20.05 -7.93 40.95
CA SER A 677 -21.00 -7.13 40.20
C SER A 677 -20.32 -6.22 39.18
N LYS A 678 -20.33 -6.64 37.91
CA LYS A 678 -20.37 -5.77 36.73
C LYS A 678 -21.78 -5.26 36.43
N ASP A 679 -22.74 -5.49 37.32
CA ASP A 679 -24.02 -4.78 37.31
C ASP A 679 -23.86 -3.36 37.86
N PRO A 680 -24.61 -2.39 37.32
CA PRO A 680 -24.09 -1.04 37.13
C PRO A 680 -23.97 -0.26 38.44
N PRO A 681 -22.91 0.55 38.61
CA PRO A 681 -22.95 1.66 39.53
C PRO A 681 -24.07 2.61 39.09
N ASN A 682 -25.19 2.60 39.82
CA ASN A 682 -26.25 3.61 39.77
C ASN A 682 -25.63 5.00 39.62
N THR A 683 -25.82 5.65 38.45
CA THR A 683 -25.49 7.07 38.21
C THR A 683 -24.29 7.58 39.01
N LEU A 684 -23.10 7.08 38.72
CA LEU A 684 -21.86 7.73 39.14
C LEU A 684 -21.40 8.67 38.00
N ILE A 685 -22.12 9.77 37.70
CA ILE A 685 -22.02 10.98 38.53
C ILE A 685 -21.35 10.74 39.87
N SER A 686 -20.01 10.76 39.86
CA SER A 686 -19.17 10.66 41.04
C SER A 686 -19.84 11.34 42.22
N THR A 687 -20.42 10.54 43.12
CA THR A 687 -21.10 11.06 44.32
C THR A 687 -20.11 11.72 45.26
N ASP A 688 -18.84 11.38 45.08
CA ASP A 688 -17.69 12.16 45.52
C ASP A 688 -17.51 13.37 44.60
N ASN A 689 -18.00 14.52 45.06
CA ASN A 689 -17.90 15.78 44.34
C ASN A 689 -16.47 16.32 44.21
N THR A 690 -15.47 15.65 44.82
CA THR A 690 -14.04 15.95 44.65
C THR A 690 -13.44 15.29 43.39
N LYS A 691 -14.17 14.41 42.68
CA LYS A 691 -13.66 13.68 41.51
C LYS A 691 -14.43 13.96 40.21
N THR A 692 -13.77 13.77 39.07
CA THR A 692 -14.33 13.98 37.72
C THR A 692 -13.63 13.02 36.73
N LEU A 693 -14.40 12.24 35.98
CA LEU A 693 -13.88 11.23 35.04
C LEU A 693 -13.54 11.83 33.67
N LEU A 694 -12.50 11.35 33.01
CA LEU A 694 -12.19 11.69 31.61
C LEU A 694 -12.83 10.67 30.66
N THR A 695 -13.44 11.18 29.60
CA THR A 695 -14.21 10.40 28.59
C THR A 695 -13.89 10.93 27.20
N LEU A 696 -14.12 10.14 26.14
CA LEU A 696 -13.85 10.55 24.75
C LEU A 696 -15.10 10.99 23.98
N THR A 697 -16.30 10.52 24.35
CA THR A 697 -17.49 10.64 23.49
C THR A 697 -18.77 11.18 24.16
N TYR A 698 -18.83 11.35 25.48
CA TYR A 698 -20.06 11.79 26.16
C TYR A 698 -19.84 12.65 27.42
N GLU A 699 -20.62 13.72 27.57
CA GLU A 699 -20.53 14.65 28.72
C GLU A 699 -21.68 14.48 29.72
N THR A 700 -21.32 14.56 30.99
CA THR A 700 -22.21 14.58 32.15
C THR A 700 -21.67 15.59 33.17
N PRO A 701 -22.41 15.99 34.23
CA PRO A 701 -21.91 16.95 35.24
C PRO A 701 -20.65 16.51 36.03
N SER A 702 -20.15 15.31 35.76
CA SER A 702 -19.06 14.60 36.43
C SER A 702 -18.04 14.00 35.46
N THR A 703 -18.25 14.13 34.14
CA THR A 703 -17.32 13.67 33.12
C THR A 703 -16.86 14.84 32.27
N LEU A 704 -15.64 14.77 31.74
CA LEU A 704 -15.02 15.78 30.89
C LEU A 704 -14.60 15.15 29.57
N THR A 705 -14.95 15.78 28.44
CA THR A 705 -14.54 15.33 27.10
C THR A 705 -13.41 16.19 26.53
N PRO A 706 -12.55 15.65 25.63
CA PRO A 706 -11.45 16.40 25.07
C PRO A 706 -11.95 17.45 24.07
N ILE A 707 -11.31 18.62 24.06
CA ILE A 707 -11.66 19.72 23.15
C ILE A 707 -11.28 19.45 21.70
N ASN A 708 -10.35 18.53 21.43
CA ASN A 708 -9.99 18.12 20.08
C ASN A 708 -10.89 16.97 19.61
N SER A 709 -11.87 17.29 18.75
CA SER A 709 -12.85 16.33 18.23
C SER A 709 -12.18 15.19 17.44
N ARG A 710 -11.99 14.04 18.09
CA ARG A 710 -11.24 12.87 17.61
C ARG A 710 -9.79 13.19 17.21
N GLY A 711 -8.96 13.45 18.22
CA GLY A 711 -7.50 13.21 18.24
C GLY A 711 -6.75 13.45 16.93
N GLU A 712 -6.10 14.59 16.81
CA GLU A 712 -5.23 14.84 15.66
C GLU A 712 -4.06 13.82 15.67
N TRP A 713 -3.83 13.16 14.52
CA TRP A 713 -2.66 12.33 14.18
C TRP A 713 -2.55 10.89 14.75
N ALA A 714 -3.64 10.13 14.88
CA ALA A 714 -3.51 8.66 14.80
C ALA A 714 -3.17 8.25 13.35
N THR A 715 -2.00 7.64 13.12
CA THR A 715 -1.51 7.30 11.77
C THR A 715 -2.27 6.12 11.14
N TRP A 716 -2.86 5.23 11.94
CA TRP A 716 -3.83 4.20 11.56
C TRP A 716 -4.99 4.17 12.59
N GLY A 717 -6.24 3.97 12.13
CA GLY A 717 -7.38 3.66 13.02
C GLY A 717 -8.22 4.84 13.56
N GLN A 718 -9.35 4.52 14.21
CA GLN A 718 -10.18 5.47 14.98
C GLN A 718 -9.92 5.28 16.49
N LEU A 719 -10.20 6.31 17.30
CA LEU A 719 -10.25 6.18 18.76
C LEU A 719 -11.47 5.37 19.20
N TRP A 720 -11.33 4.54 20.24
CA TRP A 720 -12.40 3.66 20.74
C TRP A 720 -12.63 3.86 22.25
N GLU A 721 -13.89 3.80 22.67
CA GLU A 721 -14.31 3.94 24.08
C GLU A 721 -15.48 2.98 24.33
N LYS A 722 -15.53 2.37 25.52
CA LYS A 722 -16.70 1.59 25.94
C LYS A 722 -17.76 2.53 26.52
N THR A 723 -18.87 2.69 25.82
CA THR A 723 -20.02 3.44 26.35
C THR A 723 -20.76 2.63 27.43
N PRO A 724 -21.55 3.29 28.32
CA PRO A 724 -22.38 2.60 29.31
C PRO A 724 -23.33 1.55 28.72
N ASP A 725 -23.66 1.66 27.44
CA ASP A 725 -24.56 0.78 26.69
C ASP A 725 -23.86 -0.50 26.17
N GLY A 726 -22.56 -0.68 26.44
CA GLY A 726 -21.83 -1.93 26.24
C GLY A 726 -21.28 -2.20 24.83
N LEU A 727 -21.52 -1.33 23.85
CA LEU A 727 -21.04 -1.52 22.47
C LEU A 727 -19.58 -1.06 22.28
N VAL A 728 -18.67 -2.01 22.10
CA VAL A 728 -17.30 -1.78 21.60
C VAL A 728 -17.19 -2.31 20.16
N PRO A 729 -16.84 -1.49 19.16
CA PRO A 729 -16.65 -1.98 17.78
C PRO A 729 -15.43 -2.89 17.65
N ARG A 730 -15.45 -3.85 16.70
CA ARG A 730 -14.27 -4.66 16.37
C ARG A 730 -13.29 -3.90 15.48
N THR A 731 -12.01 -4.19 15.67
CA THR A 731 -10.91 -3.86 14.76
C THR A 731 -10.98 -4.65 13.45
N PRO A 732 -10.26 -4.26 12.38
CA PRO A 732 -10.38 -4.85 11.04
C PRO A 732 -9.94 -6.32 10.92
N ASP A 733 -9.09 -6.80 11.82
CA ASP A 733 -8.69 -8.20 12.00
C ASP A 733 -9.81 -9.06 12.64
N GLY A 734 -10.83 -8.40 13.20
CA GLY A 734 -11.88 -9.05 13.94
C GLY A 734 -11.50 -9.44 15.37
N SER A 735 -10.54 -8.81 16.03
CA SER A 735 -10.43 -8.90 17.50
C SER A 735 -11.39 -7.92 18.20
N PHE A 736 -11.66 -8.17 19.48
CA PHE A 736 -12.23 -7.18 20.41
C PHE A 736 -11.13 -6.88 21.44
N PRO A 737 -10.88 -5.61 21.81
CA PRO A 737 -10.15 -5.35 23.05
C PRO A 737 -11.00 -5.84 24.23
N THR A 738 -10.43 -6.72 25.05
CA THR A 738 -11.07 -7.19 26.28
C THR A 738 -11.20 -6.02 27.27
N ASN A 739 -12.22 -6.04 28.14
CA ASN A 739 -12.28 -5.08 29.27
C ASN A 739 -11.49 -5.58 30.49
N THR A 740 -10.97 -6.81 30.39
CA THR A 740 -10.03 -7.43 31.33
C THR A 740 -8.65 -7.41 30.70
N PHE A 741 -7.72 -6.71 31.34
CA PHE A 741 -6.29 -6.94 31.22
C PHE A 741 -5.76 -7.33 32.60
N GLY A 742 -4.56 -7.89 32.72
CA GLY A 742 -3.82 -8.18 33.98
C GLY A 742 -4.48 -8.91 35.17
N GLY A 743 -5.80 -9.11 35.20
CA GLY A 743 -6.57 -9.62 36.34
C GLY A 743 -7.73 -8.72 36.78
N GLU A 744 -7.79 -7.45 36.37
CA GLU A 744 -8.84 -6.50 36.75
C GLU A 744 -9.75 -6.09 35.58
N ASP A 745 -10.96 -5.66 35.93
CA ASP A 745 -12.03 -5.31 34.98
C ASP A 745 -12.51 -3.87 35.19
N TRP A 746 -12.16 -2.97 34.27
CA TRP A 746 -12.52 -1.56 34.37
C TRP A 746 -13.93 -1.28 33.80
N THR A 747 -14.68 -0.41 34.49
CA THR A 747 -16.05 -0.02 34.13
C THR A 747 -16.05 1.09 33.07
N HIS A 748 -15.13 2.05 33.19
CA HIS A 748 -14.81 3.05 32.18
C HIS A 748 -13.39 2.83 31.65
N PHE A 749 -13.24 2.74 30.34
CA PHE A 749 -11.92 2.79 29.71
C PHE A 749 -12.00 3.32 28.27
N PHE A 750 -10.89 3.90 27.82
CA PHE A 750 -10.68 4.21 26.40
C PHE A 750 -9.42 3.53 25.86
N TYR A 751 -9.45 3.24 24.57
CA TYR A 751 -8.42 2.54 23.82
C TYR A 751 -7.96 3.44 22.66
N ALA A 752 -6.65 3.52 22.46
CA ALA A 752 -6.06 4.28 21.36
C ALA A 752 -4.78 3.62 20.85
N HIS A 753 -4.33 4.10 19.68
CA HIS A 753 -3.00 3.86 19.17
C HIS A 753 -2.05 4.93 19.71
N ALA A 754 -0.80 4.57 19.97
CA ALA A 754 0.26 5.52 20.25
C ALA A 754 0.52 6.48 19.05
N ASP A 755 1.35 7.47 19.30
CA ASP A 755 1.45 8.76 18.59
C ASP A 755 0.16 9.64 18.67
N SER A 756 -0.82 9.24 19.49
CA SER A 756 -2.03 10.04 19.75
C SER A 756 -1.79 11.21 20.73
N ARG A 757 -2.36 12.39 20.41
CA ARG A 757 -2.45 13.55 21.32
C ARG A 757 -3.91 13.88 21.66
N ILE A 758 -4.27 13.83 22.94
CA ILE A 758 -5.62 14.09 23.46
C ILE A 758 -5.56 15.27 24.43
N VAL A 759 -6.48 16.24 24.30
CA VAL A 759 -6.41 17.52 25.04
C VAL A 759 -7.72 17.82 25.74
N TRP A 760 -7.69 18.02 27.06
CA TRP A 760 -8.82 18.47 27.87
C TRP A 760 -8.59 19.89 28.38
N ASP A 761 -9.64 20.71 28.32
CA ASP A 761 -9.72 22.01 29.02
C ASP A 761 -10.19 21.73 30.45
N ILE A 762 -9.29 21.93 31.42
CA ILE A 762 -9.55 21.69 32.84
C ILE A 762 -9.69 23.00 33.64
N SER A 763 -9.67 24.17 32.98
CA SER A 763 -9.75 25.51 33.57
C SER A 763 -11.00 25.79 34.42
N ASN A 764 -11.97 24.87 34.43
CA ASN A 764 -13.24 25.00 35.15
C ASN A 764 -13.15 24.69 36.66
N LYS A 765 -12.08 24.03 37.14
CA LYS A 765 -11.77 23.82 38.57
C LYS A 765 -10.26 23.62 38.75
N ASP A 766 -9.73 23.97 39.92
CA ASP A 766 -8.37 23.61 40.32
C ASP A 766 -8.26 22.11 40.64
N TYR A 767 -8.09 21.28 39.61
CA TYR A 767 -7.75 19.87 39.79
C TYR A 767 -6.31 19.73 40.27
N GLU A 768 -6.12 18.92 41.31
CA GLU A 768 -4.86 18.78 42.05
C GLU A 768 -4.15 17.47 41.75
N ASN A 769 -4.85 16.43 41.28
CA ASN A 769 -4.25 15.12 41.02
C ASN A 769 -5.06 14.32 39.99
N PHE A 770 -4.36 13.67 39.06
CA PHE A 770 -4.89 12.69 38.13
C PHE A 770 -4.55 11.27 38.60
N HIS A 771 -5.48 10.34 38.39
CA HIS A 771 -5.33 8.91 38.64
C HIS A 771 -5.97 8.10 37.50
N ALA A 772 -5.25 7.11 36.95
CA ALA A 772 -5.80 6.11 36.03
C ALA A 772 -5.03 4.78 36.12
N HIS A 773 -5.65 3.69 35.70
CA HIS A 773 -4.96 2.45 35.38
C HIS A 773 -4.56 2.45 33.90
N PHE A 774 -3.44 1.84 33.55
CA PHE A 774 -2.90 1.80 32.19
C PHE A 774 -2.47 0.39 31.78
N ASP A 775 -2.71 0.03 30.52
CA ASP A 775 -2.36 -1.28 29.95
C ASP A 775 -2.01 -1.26 28.45
N MET A 776 -1.43 -2.36 27.99
CA MET A 776 -1.04 -2.62 26.59
C MET A 776 -1.64 -3.95 26.10
N PRO A 777 -2.73 -3.92 25.31
CA PRO A 777 -3.37 -5.12 24.77
C PRO A 777 -2.44 -5.96 23.87
N ASN A 778 -2.57 -7.28 23.96
CA ASN A 778 -1.58 -8.23 23.46
C ASN A 778 -1.98 -8.93 22.15
N PRO A 779 -1.19 -8.74 21.08
CA PRO A 779 -0.43 -9.87 20.52
C PRO A 779 1.10 -9.73 20.65
N CYS A 780 1.56 -8.55 21.05
CA CYS A 780 2.96 -8.11 20.95
C CYS A 780 3.90 -8.41 22.12
N GLY A 781 3.46 -9.08 23.19
CA GLY A 781 4.31 -9.47 24.33
C GLY A 781 5.19 -8.32 24.86
N ASN A 782 6.49 -8.57 24.97
CA ASN A 782 7.49 -7.59 25.42
C ASN A 782 7.96 -6.65 24.29
N TYR A 783 7.39 -6.71 23.09
CA TYR A 783 7.78 -5.90 21.94
C TYR A 783 7.04 -4.56 21.87
N ALA A 784 5.85 -4.46 22.50
CA ALA A 784 5.21 -3.17 22.76
C ALA A 784 6.08 -2.37 23.76
N LYS A 785 6.33 -1.09 23.44
CA LYS A 785 7.05 -0.14 24.29
C LYS A 785 6.47 1.23 24.07
N LEU A 786 5.79 1.80 25.05
CA LEU A 786 5.15 3.11 24.92
C LEU A 786 5.61 4.04 26.04
N THR A 787 5.55 5.34 25.81
CA THR A 787 5.72 6.35 26.86
C THR A 787 4.45 7.16 27.00
N VAL A 788 3.87 7.16 28.20
CA VAL A 788 2.74 8.01 28.57
C VAL A 788 3.26 9.32 29.14
N VAL A 789 2.90 10.43 28.51
CA VAL A 789 3.27 11.78 28.95
C VAL A 789 2.00 12.61 29.16
N PHE A 790 1.87 13.21 30.33
CA PHE A 790 0.87 14.26 30.59
C PHE A 790 1.57 15.61 30.74
N MET A 791 1.00 16.62 30.07
CA MET A 791 1.46 18.01 30.10
C MET A 791 0.36 18.93 30.61
N ALA A 792 0.70 19.82 31.55
CA ALA A 792 -0.10 20.96 31.95
C ALA A 792 0.40 22.19 31.19
N ASP A 793 -0.46 22.84 30.40
CA ASP A 793 -0.13 24.05 29.63
C ASP A 793 1.20 23.95 28.86
N ASP A 794 1.34 22.86 28.09
CA ASP A 794 2.52 22.44 27.32
C ASP A 794 3.82 22.25 28.14
N THR A 795 3.71 22.12 29.46
CA THR A 795 4.81 21.70 30.37
C THR A 795 4.59 20.26 30.84
N GLU A 796 5.56 19.38 30.66
CA GLU A 796 5.49 17.98 31.14
C GLU A 796 5.39 17.92 32.68
N ILE A 797 4.33 17.27 33.18
CA ILE A 797 4.06 17.09 34.62
C ILE A 797 4.08 15.63 35.06
N TYR A 798 3.87 14.69 34.13
CA TYR A 798 4.07 13.28 34.38
C TYR A 798 4.57 12.58 33.12
N ASN A 799 5.46 11.63 33.34
CA ASN A 799 6.02 10.76 32.32
C ASN A 799 6.19 9.38 32.93
N SER A 800 5.57 8.35 32.35
CA SER A 800 5.68 6.98 32.84
C SER A 800 7.08 6.39 32.68
N GLY A 801 7.94 7.05 31.89
CA GLY A 801 9.08 6.40 31.25
C GLY A 801 8.62 5.39 30.19
N VAL A 802 9.56 4.60 29.69
CA VAL A 802 9.27 3.53 28.73
C VAL A 802 8.60 2.37 29.45
N LEU A 803 7.29 2.25 29.28
CA LEU A 803 6.53 1.08 29.71
C LEU A 803 6.67 0.01 28.63
N GLN A 804 7.28 -1.13 28.96
CA GLN A 804 7.39 -2.27 28.04
C GLN A 804 6.21 -3.24 28.26
N GLY A 805 5.72 -3.96 27.25
CA GLY A 805 4.45 -4.73 27.30
C GLY A 805 4.32 -5.89 28.31
N SER A 806 5.33 -6.09 29.17
CA SER A 806 5.28 -6.93 30.39
C SER A 806 5.30 -6.13 31.70
N GLU A 807 5.79 -4.89 31.67
CA GLU A 807 5.90 -3.95 32.81
C GLU A 807 4.77 -2.92 32.81
N GLY A 808 4.33 -2.50 31.62
CA GLY A 808 3.24 -1.56 31.37
C GLY A 808 1.83 -2.13 31.46
N ARG A 809 1.69 -3.43 31.74
CA ARG A 809 0.38 -4.02 32.08
C ARG A 809 0.09 -3.70 33.54
N HIS A 810 -1.12 -3.22 33.82
CA HIS A 810 -1.56 -2.87 35.17
C HIS A 810 -0.67 -1.83 35.87
N SER A 811 -0.17 -0.85 35.10
CA SER A 811 0.51 0.32 35.68
C SER A 811 -0.52 1.33 36.18
N GLU A 812 -0.48 1.67 37.47
CA GLU A 812 -1.20 2.83 37.99
C GLU A 812 -0.44 4.12 37.64
N ILE A 813 -1.14 5.05 36.99
CA ILE A 813 -0.65 6.36 36.60
C ILE A 813 -1.33 7.38 37.50
N THR A 814 -0.61 7.84 38.52
CA THR A 814 -1.05 8.86 39.47
C THR A 814 -0.04 10.00 39.54
N PHE A 815 -0.49 11.24 39.42
CA PHE A 815 0.36 12.43 39.54
C PHE A 815 -0.41 13.67 39.94
N ASP A 816 0.29 14.60 40.59
CA ASP A 816 -0.28 15.88 40.99
C ASP A 816 -0.29 16.87 39.80
N ILE A 817 -1.37 17.64 39.68
CA ILE A 817 -1.58 18.66 38.65
C ILE A 817 -1.24 20.04 39.26
N PRO A 818 -0.45 20.88 38.58
CA PRO A 818 -0.15 22.23 39.07
C PRO A 818 -1.40 23.11 39.23
N GLU A 819 -1.49 23.81 40.36
CA GLU A 819 -2.55 24.79 40.66
C GLU A 819 -2.65 25.84 39.55
N GLY A 820 -3.87 26.10 39.05
CA GLY A 820 -4.13 27.03 37.96
C GLY A 820 -3.81 26.52 36.54
N THR A 821 -3.58 25.22 36.34
CA THR A 821 -3.48 24.63 34.99
C THR A 821 -4.78 24.84 34.20
N GLU A 822 -4.69 25.38 32.99
CA GLU A 822 -5.86 25.55 32.10
C GLU A 822 -6.07 24.32 31.20
N MET A 823 -4.99 23.76 30.63
CA MET A 823 -5.03 22.69 29.64
C MET A 823 -4.25 21.45 30.09
N LEU A 824 -4.91 20.28 30.12
CA LEU A 824 -4.26 18.99 30.36
C LEU A 824 -4.18 18.19 29.05
N THR A 825 -2.97 17.89 28.60
CA THR A 825 -2.70 17.13 27.38
C THR A 825 -2.10 15.78 27.70
N LEU A 826 -2.70 14.71 27.20
CA LEU A 826 -2.10 13.38 27.10
C LEU A 826 -1.41 13.23 25.74
N LYS A 827 -0.17 12.75 25.75
CA LYS A 827 0.59 12.26 24.60
C LYS A 827 1.08 10.86 24.93
N VAL A 828 0.86 9.90 24.04
CA VAL A 828 1.45 8.56 24.17
C VAL A 828 2.28 8.29 22.92
N ASP A 829 3.57 8.05 23.08
CA ASP A 829 4.52 7.85 21.97
C ASP A 829 4.86 6.36 21.80
N ASP A 830 4.94 5.88 20.55
CA ASP A 830 5.41 4.51 20.27
C ASP A 830 6.95 4.45 20.22
N LEU A 831 7.50 3.47 20.94
CA LEU A 831 8.93 3.14 21.02
C LEU A 831 9.18 1.65 20.70
N GLY A 832 8.17 0.93 20.19
CA GLY A 832 8.18 -0.49 19.86
C GLY A 832 8.40 -0.82 18.38
N ASP A 833 8.11 -2.07 18.01
CA ASP A 833 8.08 -2.52 16.61
C ASP A 833 6.75 -2.11 15.93
N PRO A 834 6.75 -1.74 14.65
CA PRO A 834 5.56 -1.22 13.95
C PRO A 834 4.44 -2.27 13.86
N GLY A 835 3.34 -2.00 14.57
CA GLY A 835 2.19 -2.90 14.77
C GLY A 835 1.90 -3.26 16.22
N CYS A 836 2.66 -2.70 17.17
CA CYS A 836 2.58 -2.97 18.61
C CYS A 836 2.30 -1.71 19.45
N ASP A 837 1.49 -0.82 18.89
CA ASP A 837 1.26 0.58 19.27
C ASP A 837 0.02 0.80 20.16
N HIS A 838 -0.78 -0.23 20.43
CA HIS A 838 -2.06 -0.11 21.13
C HIS A 838 -1.92 0.09 22.66
N PHE A 839 -2.74 0.97 23.24
CA PHE A 839 -2.85 1.18 24.69
C PHE A 839 -4.28 1.39 25.19
N VAL A 840 -4.47 1.20 26.50
CA VAL A 840 -5.74 1.36 27.22
C VAL A 840 -5.54 2.16 28.51
N PHE A 841 -6.47 3.06 28.81
CA PHE A 841 -6.63 3.69 30.13
C PHE A 841 -7.93 3.28 30.80
N GLY A 842 -7.86 2.71 31.99
CA GLY A 842 -8.99 2.39 32.87
C GLY A 842 -9.23 3.42 33.97
N GLU A 843 -10.49 3.76 34.23
CA GLU A 843 -10.96 4.72 35.24
C GLU A 843 -10.20 6.08 35.34
N PRO A 844 -9.86 6.74 34.21
CA PRO A 844 -9.08 7.99 34.25
C PRO A 844 -9.85 9.12 34.93
N THR A 845 -9.33 9.60 36.05
CA THR A 845 -10.04 10.46 37.00
C THR A 845 -9.17 11.63 37.46
N LEU A 846 -9.73 12.84 37.39
CA LEU A 846 -9.21 14.05 38.02
C LEU A 846 -9.81 14.24 39.42
N THR A 847 -9.00 14.67 40.37
CA THR A 847 -9.40 14.94 41.75
C THR A 847 -8.97 16.36 42.18
N HIS A 848 -9.72 16.99 43.09
CA HIS A 848 -9.46 18.33 43.63
C HIS A 848 -9.76 18.38 45.12
N SER A 849 -8.89 18.98 45.94
CA SER A 849 -9.18 19.14 47.36
C SER A 849 -10.11 20.31 47.62
N VAL A 850 -10.70 20.28 48.81
CA VAL A 850 -11.39 21.45 49.38
C VAL A 850 -10.36 22.30 50.16
N THR A 851 -9.39 22.87 49.41
CA THR A 851 -8.43 23.97 49.73
C THR A 851 -7.98 24.20 51.20
N THR A 852 -6.69 23.88 51.54
CA THR A 852 -5.91 24.51 52.66
C THR A 852 -4.35 24.36 52.51
N GLU A 853 -3.57 25.44 52.71
CA GLU A 853 -2.14 25.78 52.35
C GLU A 853 -0.88 24.86 52.71
N PRO A 854 0.29 24.96 51.98
CA PRO A 854 1.61 24.22 52.13
C PRO A 854 2.84 25.04 52.69
N PRO A 855 4.09 24.50 52.97
CA PRO A 855 5.32 24.78 52.10
C PRO A 855 6.74 24.03 52.30
N VAL A 856 7.69 24.15 51.31
CA VAL A 856 9.19 24.49 51.38
C VAL A 856 10.44 23.49 51.42
N THR A 857 11.27 23.51 50.33
CA THR A 857 12.77 23.41 50.01
C THR A 857 13.84 22.34 50.48
N THR A 858 14.76 21.88 49.58
CA THR A 858 16.27 22.12 49.47
C THR A 858 17.10 21.13 48.56
N THR A 859 18.38 21.44 48.19
CA THR A 859 19.27 20.81 47.13
C THR A 859 20.62 20.23 47.65
N PRO A 860 21.37 19.30 46.96
CA PRO A 860 22.83 19.52 46.66
C PRO A 860 23.60 18.73 45.51
N THR A 861 24.51 19.44 44.79
CA THR A 861 25.94 19.20 44.33
C THR A 861 26.53 17.93 43.60
N THR A 862 27.47 18.16 42.66
CA THR A 862 28.29 17.18 41.83
C THR A 862 29.82 17.45 41.81
N THR A 863 30.66 16.54 41.25
CA THR A 863 32.15 16.66 41.09
C THR A 863 32.72 16.11 39.76
N THR A 864 33.90 16.56 39.30
CA THR A 864 34.46 16.38 37.92
C THR A 864 35.87 15.72 37.84
N PRO A 865 36.19 14.83 36.86
CA PRO A 865 37.55 14.31 36.56
C PRO A 865 38.31 14.94 35.36
N THR A 866 39.50 14.40 35.00
CA THR A 866 40.58 15.07 34.18
C THR A 866 40.99 14.28 32.91
N ALA A 867 41.46 14.96 31.85
CA ALA A 867 41.65 14.38 30.50
C ALA A 867 43.04 13.76 30.15
N MET A 868 43.04 12.68 29.36
CA MET A 868 44.18 12.16 28.58
C MET A 868 43.70 11.51 27.25
N GLY A 869 44.23 11.95 26.08
CA GLY A 869 44.04 11.25 24.80
C GLY A 869 44.11 12.15 23.55
N ASN A 870 44.64 11.64 22.44
CA ASN A 870 44.68 12.30 21.11
C ASN A 870 43.34 12.18 20.34
N THR A 871 42.24 12.03 21.06
CA THR A 871 40.91 11.71 20.51
C THR A 871 40.14 12.98 20.16
N THR A 872 39.47 12.98 19.01
CA THR A 872 38.65 14.12 18.53
C THR A 872 37.21 13.67 18.33
N VAL A 873 36.25 14.54 18.63
CA VAL A 873 34.81 14.35 18.38
C VAL A 873 34.27 15.50 17.53
N SER A 874 33.58 15.22 16.43
CA SER A 874 33.13 16.24 15.46
C SER A 874 31.69 16.07 15.01
N LEU A 875 31.00 17.19 14.75
CA LEU A 875 29.69 17.19 14.08
C LEU A 875 29.85 17.19 12.56
N LEU A 876 29.33 16.16 11.90
CA LEU A 876 29.38 15.99 10.44
C LEU A 876 27.98 15.98 9.83
N PRO A 877 27.79 16.52 8.60
CA PRO A 877 28.73 17.36 7.86
C PRO A 877 29.09 18.66 8.60
N ILE A 878 30.33 19.13 8.43
CA ILE A 878 30.86 20.36 9.07
C ILE A 878 30.17 21.63 8.50
N SER A 879 29.61 21.55 7.30
CA SER A 879 28.79 22.59 6.69
C SER A 879 27.72 21.97 5.80
N VAL A 880 26.48 22.45 5.90
CA VAL A 880 25.34 21.92 5.14
C VAL A 880 24.36 23.02 4.75
N GLN A 881 23.81 22.95 3.54
CA GLN A 881 22.81 23.90 3.06
C GLN A 881 21.44 23.57 3.68
N ALA A 882 20.72 24.55 4.22
CA ALA A 882 19.42 24.33 4.86
C ALA A 882 18.40 23.75 3.85
N PRO A 883 17.76 22.60 4.15
CA PRO A 883 16.58 22.11 3.45
C PRO A 883 15.40 23.09 3.50
N ASN A 884 14.31 22.77 2.78
CA ASN A 884 13.08 23.55 2.85
C ASN A 884 12.39 23.38 4.22
N ILE A 885 11.55 24.36 4.60
CA ILE A 885 10.74 24.29 5.83
C ILE A 885 9.89 23.00 5.83
N GLY A 886 9.88 22.28 6.95
CA GLY A 886 9.23 20.98 7.14
C GLY A 886 10.06 19.77 6.68
N GLN A 887 11.28 19.96 6.19
CA GLN A 887 12.19 18.85 5.83
C GLN A 887 13.17 18.51 6.95
N LEU A 888 13.63 17.25 6.95
CA LEU A 888 14.57 16.73 7.95
C LEU A 888 16.04 16.85 7.50
N LEU A 889 16.89 17.24 8.44
CA LEU A 889 18.35 17.36 8.34
C LEU A 889 19.00 16.43 9.36
N LYS A 890 19.84 15.48 8.91
CA LYS A 890 20.58 14.57 9.79
C LYS A 890 22.05 14.97 9.92
N LEU A 891 22.57 14.92 11.15
CA LEU A 891 23.96 15.24 11.53
C LEU A 891 24.52 14.13 12.41
N SER A 892 25.76 13.68 12.16
CA SER A 892 26.43 12.64 12.95
C SER A 892 27.52 13.22 13.85
N VAL A 893 27.48 12.90 15.14
CA VAL A 893 28.61 13.09 16.07
C VAL A 893 29.58 11.93 15.86
N LYS A 894 30.75 12.18 15.28
CA LYS A 894 31.78 11.18 15.00
C LYS A 894 32.95 11.27 15.97
N ILE A 895 33.62 10.16 16.21
CA ILE A 895 34.84 10.06 17.01
C ILE A 895 35.99 9.53 16.16
N THR A 896 37.17 10.13 16.32
CA THR A 896 38.39 9.78 15.60
C THR A 896 39.55 9.64 16.58
N ASN A 897 40.38 8.60 16.37
CA ASN A 897 41.37 8.10 17.31
C ASN A 897 40.78 7.79 18.70
N GLY A 898 39.57 7.23 18.76
CA GLY A 898 38.93 6.80 19.99
C GLY A 898 39.64 5.57 20.56
N LYS A 899 40.06 5.63 21.82
CA LYS A 899 40.71 4.50 22.51
C LYS A 899 40.28 4.36 23.95
N ASN A 900 40.07 3.12 24.37
CA ASN A 900 39.60 2.73 25.70
C ASN A 900 38.30 3.44 26.11
N VAL A 901 37.39 3.64 25.15
CA VAL A 901 36.12 4.33 25.35
C VAL A 901 35.02 3.29 25.53
N ALA A 902 34.55 3.11 26.76
CA ALA A 902 33.34 2.35 27.06
C ALA A 902 32.09 3.25 27.02
N GLY A 903 32.20 4.55 27.28
CA GLY A 903 31.06 5.47 27.26
C GLY A 903 31.40 6.89 26.86
N TYR A 904 30.37 7.71 26.63
CA TYR A 904 30.50 9.12 26.33
C TYR A 904 29.30 9.94 26.83
N GLN A 905 29.54 11.23 26.99
CA GLN A 905 28.58 12.32 27.12
C GLN A 905 28.94 13.38 26.07
N ALA A 906 27.96 14.03 25.46
CA ALA A 906 28.14 15.18 24.56
C ALA A 906 26.87 16.03 24.49
N THR A 907 27.00 17.36 24.50
CA THR A 907 25.87 18.28 24.28
C THR A 907 25.99 18.91 22.89
N VAL A 908 24.90 18.95 22.13
CA VAL A 908 24.79 19.66 20.85
C VAL A 908 23.84 20.85 21.00
N GLN A 909 24.36 22.07 20.89
CA GLN A 909 23.54 23.28 20.83
C GLN A 909 23.13 23.59 19.39
N PHE A 910 21.88 24.01 19.19
CA PHE A 910 21.33 24.41 17.89
C PHE A 910 20.58 25.76 17.96
N ASP A 911 20.10 26.26 16.83
CA ASP A 911 19.29 27.48 16.76
C ASP A 911 17.81 27.09 16.68
N ASP A 912 17.10 27.21 17.80
CA ASP A 912 15.69 26.85 17.98
C ASP A 912 14.71 27.80 17.26
N THR A 913 15.23 28.85 16.59
CA THR A 913 14.44 29.68 15.66
C THR A 913 14.55 29.21 14.21
N ALA A 914 15.47 28.28 13.91
CA ALA A 914 15.70 27.72 12.57
C ALA A 914 15.43 26.21 12.50
N LEU A 915 15.71 25.49 13.59
CA LEU A 915 15.61 24.04 13.69
C LEU A 915 14.71 23.61 14.84
N ARG A 916 13.97 22.52 14.66
CA ARG A 916 13.32 21.75 15.72
C ARG A 916 14.02 20.40 15.84
N TYR A 917 14.45 20.02 17.04
CA TYR A 917 14.99 18.68 17.28
C TYR A 917 13.88 17.63 17.13
N VAL A 918 14.19 16.50 16.48
CA VAL A 918 13.22 15.41 16.22
C VAL A 918 13.62 14.13 16.95
N GLU A 919 14.84 13.65 16.72
CA GLU A 919 15.34 12.39 17.28
C GLU A 919 16.88 12.40 17.31
N SER A 920 17.47 11.48 18.07
CA SER A 920 18.83 11.04 17.80
C SER A 920 19.04 9.59 18.23
N SER A 921 19.83 8.86 17.44
CA SER A 921 20.14 7.45 17.65
C SER A 921 21.59 7.27 18.09
N ASN A 922 21.87 6.17 18.77
CA ASN A 922 23.24 5.71 18.96
C ASN A 922 23.92 5.44 17.60
N GLY A 923 25.24 5.58 17.56
CA GLY A 923 26.07 5.21 16.41
C GLY A 923 26.77 3.87 16.60
N ASP A 924 27.60 3.53 15.61
CA ASP A 924 28.31 2.25 15.46
C ASP A 924 29.61 2.14 16.27
N TYR A 925 29.99 3.16 17.03
CA TYR A 925 31.31 3.21 17.67
C TYR A 925 31.42 2.36 18.95
N LEU A 926 30.39 2.36 19.80
CA LEU A 926 30.35 1.49 20.97
C LEU A 926 29.77 0.13 20.55
N SER A 927 30.25 -0.95 21.16
CA SER A 927 29.85 -2.31 20.82
C SER A 927 28.34 -2.57 20.99
N ASP A 928 27.80 -3.50 20.19
CA ASP A 928 26.41 -3.94 20.29
C ASP A 928 26.06 -4.34 21.74
N GLY A 929 24.99 -3.74 22.27
CA GLY A 929 24.65 -3.77 23.70
C GLY A 929 25.07 -2.53 24.49
N ALA A 930 25.66 -1.51 23.85
CA ALA A 930 25.86 -0.19 24.44
C ALA A 930 24.51 0.46 24.81
N PHE A 931 24.36 0.83 26.08
CA PHE A 931 23.20 1.55 26.58
C PHE A 931 23.31 3.03 26.21
N PHE A 932 22.64 3.41 25.13
CA PHE A 932 22.43 4.81 24.76
C PHE A 932 21.27 5.35 25.58
N VAL A 933 21.55 6.37 26.40
CA VAL A 933 20.56 7.04 27.24
C VAL A 933 19.67 7.88 26.32
N PRO A 934 18.33 7.86 26.49
CA PRO A 934 17.42 8.77 25.80
C PRO A 934 17.95 10.22 25.82
N PRO A 935 18.14 10.84 24.64
CA PRO A 935 18.63 12.21 24.54
C PRO A 935 17.76 13.21 25.31
N ILE A 936 18.37 14.06 26.12
CA ILE A 936 17.65 15.07 26.91
C ILE A 936 17.68 16.39 26.14
N LEU A 937 16.49 16.89 25.77
CA LEU A 937 16.32 18.21 25.16
C LEU A 937 16.06 19.25 26.26
N GLU A 938 16.97 20.22 26.42
CA GLU A 938 16.82 21.36 27.32
C GLU A 938 16.86 22.66 26.50
N GLY A 939 15.69 23.12 26.06
CA GLY A 939 15.58 24.27 25.15
C GLY A 939 16.30 23.99 23.84
N ASN A 940 17.35 24.77 23.54
CA ASN A 940 18.15 24.62 22.32
C ASN A 940 19.39 23.70 22.48
N LEU A 941 19.44 22.88 23.54
CA LEU A 941 20.52 21.94 23.85
C LEU A 941 20.03 20.49 23.80
N VAL A 942 20.69 19.64 23.01
CA VAL A 942 20.48 18.18 23.02
C VAL A 942 21.63 17.50 23.76
N LYS A 943 21.38 16.87 24.90
CA LYS A 943 22.39 16.11 25.67
C LYS A 943 22.32 14.63 25.33
N LEU A 944 23.43 14.08 24.87
CA LEU A 944 23.62 12.71 24.42
C LEU A 944 24.51 11.98 25.41
N ASN A 945 24.15 10.76 25.82
CA ASN A 945 25.00 9.93 26.68
C ASN A 945 24.91 8.45 26.26
N ALA A 946 26.01 7.71 26.38
CA ALA A 946 26.01 6.27 26.17
C ALA A 946 27.06 5.57 27.03
N ALA A 947 26.83 4.31 27.41
CA ALA A 947 27.84 3.46 28.04
C ALA A 947 27.67 1.98 27.66
N SER A 948 28.76 1.31 27.34
CA SER A 948 28.83 -0.12 27.07
C SER A 948 29.39 -0.88 28.28
N LEU A 949 28.60 -1.85 28.75
CA LEU A 949 29.05 -2.84 29.74
C LEU A 949 29.76 -4.03 29.09
N ALA A 950 29.71 -4.14 27.75
CA ALA A 950 30.31 -5.23 26.99
C ALA A 950 31.82 -5.04 26.74
N GLY A 951 32.35 -3.83 26.94
CA GLY A 951 33.79 -3.53 26.86
C GLY A 951 34.11 -2.15 26.29
N GLU A 952 35.41 -1.86 26.18
CA GLU A 952 35.92 -0.59 25.64
C GLU A 952 36.18 -0.66 24.12
N SER A 953 35.67 0.33 23.38
CA SER A 953 35.96 0.51 21.96
C SER A 953 37.28 1.27 21.72
N ASN A 954 37.90 1.00 20.58
CA ASN A 954 39.30 1.35 20.28
C ASN A 954 39.56 1.71 18.79
N SER A 955 38.52 2.16 18.07
CA SER A 955 38.55 2.49 16.63
C SER A 955 38.23 3.96 16.34
N ASP A 956 37.90 4.25 15.08
CA ASP A 956 37.08 5.42 14.72
C ASP A 956 35.62 4.96 14.58
N GLY A 957 34.65 5.88 14.60
CA GLY A 957 33.24 5.55 14.38
C GLY A 957 32.28 6.72 14.58
N THR A 958 31.00 6.40 14.65
CA THR A 958 29.93 7.35 14.95
C THR A 958 29.48 7.15 16.40
N LEU A 959 29.50 8.21 17.21
CA LEU A 959 28.96 8.16 18.58
C LEU A 959 27.43 8.20 18.53
N ALA A 960 26.86 9.16 17.82
CA ALA A 960 25.41 9.35 17.67
C ALA A 960 25.07 10.01 16.34
N THR A 961 23.81 9.92 15.91
CA THR A 961 23.26 10.71 14.79
C THR A 961 21.99 11.41 15.22
N LEU A 962 21.92 12.73 15.05
CA LEU A 962 20.77 13.58 15.35
C LEU A 962 20.00 13.92 14.07
N THR A 963 18.69 14.07 14.21
CA THR A 963 17.77 14.56 13.18
C THR A 963 17.08 15.83 13.68
N PHE A 964 17.11 16.86 12.85
CA PHE A 964 16.40 18.13 13.06
C PHE A 964 15.41 18.37 11.91
N GLU A 965 14.30 19.04 12.17
CA GLU A 965 13.40 19.57 11.16
C GLU A 965 13.69 21.05 10.94
N ILE A 966 13.66 21.52 9.69
CA ILE A 966 13.80 22.95 9.39
C ILE A 966 12.47 23.66 9.64
N ILE A 967 12.45 24.57 10.61
CA ILE A 967 11.27 25.42 10.89
C ILE A 967 11.43 26.84 10.34
N ALA A 968 12.66 27.30 10.10
CA ALA A 968 12.93 28.49 9.32
C ALA A 968 14.25 28.38 8.54
N VAL A 969 14.24 28.90 7.32
CA VAL A 969 15.39 28.88 6.41
C VAL A 969 16.33 30.06 6.75
N LYS A 970 17.39 29.77 7.51
CA LYS A 970 18.30 30.75 8.11
C LYS A 970 19.70 30.16 8.30
N ALA A 971 20.75 30.98 8.26
CA ALA A 971 22.10 30.55 8.59
C ALA A 971 22.28 30.42 10.11
N SER A 972 22.74 29.24 10.57
CA SER A 972 22.82 28.89 12.00
C SER A 972 24.08 28.05 12.28
N ILE A 973 24.63 28.10 13.49
CA ILE A 973 25.83 27.33 13.88
C ILE A 973 25.40 26.27 14.91
N LEU A 974 25.93 25.05 14.79
CA LEU A 974 25.71 23.98 15.76
C LEU A 974 27.01 23.64 16.48
N THR A 975 27.00 23.69 17.81
CA THR A 975 28.21 23.56 18.63
C THR A 975 28.17 22.34 19.55
N LEU A 976 29.27 21.59 19.60
CA LEU A 976 29.52 20.57 20.61
C LEU A 976 30.07 21.20 21.89
N SER A 977 29.43 20.91 23.03
CA SER A 977 29.91 21.23 24.37
C SER A 977 29.84 20.00 25.29
N ASP A 978 30.44 20.12 26.48
CA ASP A 978 30.37 19.12 27.57
C ASP A 978 30.74 17.68 27.16
N VAL A 979 31.63 17.55 26.16
CA VAL A 979 32.04 16.25 25.64
C VAL A 979 33.00 15.58 26.62
N LEU A 980 32.59 14.45 27.18
CA LEU A 980 33.37 13.60 28.07
C LEU A 980 33.30 12.16 27.56
N LEU A 981 34.43 11.47 27.56
CA LEU A 981 34.52 10.03 27.27
C LEU A 981 34.83 9.29 28.58
N SER A 982 34.44 8.04 28.71
CA SER A 982 34.73 7.20 29.88
C SER A 982 35.24 5.82 29.49
N ASN A 983 36.11 5.25 30.32
CA ASN A 983 36.57 3.86 30.19
C ASN A 983 35.68 2.89 30.99
N SER A 984 35.95 1.57 30.91
CA SER A 984 35.13 0.53 31.56
C SER A 984 35.14 0.59 33.08
N THR A 985 36.09 1.29 33.69
CA THR A 985 36.15 1.54 35.14
C THR A 985 35.42 2.82 35.57
N GLY A 986 34.84 3.57 34.62
CA GLY A 986 34.15 4.84 34.86
C GLY A 986 35.05 6.07 35.01
N GLU A 987 36.35 5.96 34.67
CA GLU A 987 37.26 7.11 34.67
C GLU A 987 37.04 7.93 33.39
N THR A 988 36.78 9.24 33.55
CA THR A 988 36.38 10.11 32.43
C THR A 988 37.51 11.01 31.93
N PHE A 989 37.61 11.21 30.62
CA PHE A 989 38.54 12.12 29.95
C PHE A 989 37.87 12.92 28.82
N ALA A 990 38.26 14.17 28.61
CA ALA A 990 37.70 15.04 27.56
C ALA A 990 38.49 14.93 26.23
N PRO A 991 37.82 14.81 25.07
CA PRO A 991 38.45 14.85 23.74
C PRO A 991 38.59 16.30 23.22
N GLN A 992 39.22 16.47 22.06
CA GLN A 992 39.08 17.70 21.26
C GLN A 992 37.73 17.72 20.53
N VAL A 993 37.15 18.91 20.28
CA VAL A 993 35.81 19.04 19.67
C VAL A 993 35.79 19.93 18.43
N GLU A 994 35.01 19.56 17.41
CA GLU A 994 34.82 20.34 16.17
C GLU A 994 33.32 20.50 15.82
N ASN A 995 32.93 21.75 15.51
CA ASN A 995 31.54 22.19 15.33
C ASN A 995 31.05 22.12 13.87
N SER A 996 29.74 22.29 13.66
CA SER A 996 29.10 22.32 12.33
C SER A 996 28.34 23.65 12.10
N GLN A 997 27.97 23.94 10.84
CA GLN A 997 27.17 25.10 10.47
C GLN A 997 26.14 24.78 9.38
N ILE A 998 25.02 25.48 9.42
CA ILE A 998 23.99 25.51 8.38
C ILE A 998 24.11 26.82 7.60
N THR A 999 24.14 26.71 6.28
CA THR A 999 24.13 27.85 5.36
C THR A 999 22.76 27.98 4.68
N GLU A 1000 22.30 29.20 4.43
CA GLU A 1000 21.05 29.42 3.69
C GLU A 1000 21.08 28.79 2.28
N PRO A 1001 19.94 28.31 1.77
CA PRO A 1001 19.84 27.80 0.42
C PRO A 1001 20.12 28.92 -0.56
N THR A 1002 21.03 28.62 -1.50
CA THR A 1002 21.42 29.59 -2.52
C THR A 1002 20.18 30.01 -3.30
N LYS A 1003 19.74 31.28 -3.14
CA LYS A 1003 18.61 31.85 -3.89
C LYS A 1003 18.72 31.43 -5.34
N LEU A 1004 17.72 30.72 -5.87
CA LEU A 1004 17.74 30.25 -7.24
C LEU A 1004 17.85 31.46 -8.17
N ILE A 1005 18.96 31.56 -8.90
CA ILE A 1005 19.19 32.67 -9.83
C ILE A 1005 18.19 32.51 -10.96
N GLY A 1006 17.11 33.29 -10.89
CA GLY A 1006 16.00 33.29 -11.83
C GLY A 1006 14.64 32.92 -11.24
N ASP A 1007 14.55 32.55 -9.95
CA ASP A 1007 13.29 32.54 -9.20
C ASP A 1007 12.98 33.99 -8.81
N VAL A 1008 11.95 34.55 -9.43
CA VAL A 1008 11.58 35.98 -9.38
C VAL A 1008 10.31 36.17 -8.57
N ASN A 1009 9.42 35.17 -8.52
CA ASN A 1009 8.21 35.21 -7.71
C ASN A 1009 8.42 34.69 -6.26
N GLY A 1010 9.50 33.96 -5.99
CA GLY A 1010 9.81 33.35 -4.70
C GLY A 1010 9.07 32.04 -4.41
N ASP A 1011 8.60 31.33 -5.43
CA ASP A 1011 7.85 30.07 -5.28
C ASP A 1011 8.75 28.82 -5.10
N GLY A 1012 10.07 28.98 -5.17
CA GLY A 1012 11.05 27.89 -5.04
C GLY A 1012 11.34 27.16 -6.35
N THR A 1013 10.76 27.60 -7.46
CA THR A 1013 11.01 27.07 -8.81
C THR A 1013 11.44 28.18 -9.77
N VAL A 1014 12.03 27.80 -10.91
CA VAL A 1014 12.28 28.74 -12.01
C VAL A 1014 11.43 28.29 -13.19
N ASN A 1015 10.33 28.98 -13.40
CA ASN A 1015 9.30 28.62 -14.38
C ASN A 1015 8.89 29.82 -15.26
N ILE A 1016 7.96 29.62 -16.19
CA ILE A 1016 7.60 30.66 -17.16
C ILE A 1016 7.02 31.92 -16.50
N ALA A 1017 6.42 31.81 -15.31
CA ALA A 1017 5.90 32.97 -14.57
C ALA A 1017 7.03 33.95 -14.21
N ASP A 1018 8.21 33.45 -13.86
CA ASP A 1018 9.40 34.28 -13.58
C ASP A 1018 9.87 35.02 -14.83
N LEU A 1019 9.86 34.33 -15.99
CA LEU A 1019 10.20 34.95 -17.27
C LEU A 1019 9.18 36.05 -17.64
N VAL A 1020 7.89 35.85 -17.35
CA VAL A 1020 6.84 36.87 -17.51
C VAL A 1020 7.06 38.05 -16.57
N LEU A 1021 7.47 37.80 -15.32
CA LEU A 1021 7.78 38.86 -14.37
C LEU A 1021 8.98 39.69 -14.81
N VAL A 1022 10.07 39.10 -15.31
CA VAL A 1022 11.17 39.91 -15.87
C VAL A 1022 10.74 40.66 -17.13
N ALA A 1023 10.08 39.98 -18.07
CA ALA A 1023 9.61 40.61 -19.32
C ALA A 1023 8.67 41.81 -19.06
N SER A 1024 7.81 41.73 -18.05
CA SER A 1024 6.87 42.81 -17.68
C SER A 1024 7.51 43.97 -16.91
N ASN A 1025 8.71 43.79 -16.35
CA ASN A 1025 9.43 44.82 -15.60
C ASN A 1025 10.66 45.39 -16.34
N LEU A 1026 10.91 44.98 -17.60
CA LEU A 1026 11.99 45.50 -18.45
C LEU A 1026 12.02 47.05 -18.48
N GLY A 1027 13.20 47.62 -18.25
CA GLY A 1027 13.45 49.06 -18.20
C GLY A 1027 13.25 49.72 -16.82
N GLN A 1028 12.89 48.97 -15.79
CA GLN A 1028 12.87 49.47 -14.41
C GLN A 1028 14.29 49.60 -13.82
N ILE A 1029 14.45 50.53 -12.87
CA ILE A 1029 15.74 50.91 -12.27
C ILE A 1029 15.62 50.86 -10.74
N GLY A 1030 16.64 50.32 -10.08
CA GLY A 1030 16.71 50.12 -8.63
C GLY A 1030 16.34 48.70 -8.20
N GLN A 1031 16.67 48.33 -6.95
CA GLN A 1031 16.47 46.97 -6.45
C GLN A 1031 15.02 46.52 -6.54
N ASN A 1032 14.78 45.50 -7.34
CA ASN A 1032 13.49 44.84 -7.53
C ASN A 1032 13.73 43.35 -7.84
N ALA A 1033 12.74 42.48 -7.67
CA ALA A 1033 12.95 41.03 -7.78
C ALA A 1033 13.30 40.54 -9.21
N ALA A 1034 13.01 41.35 -10.23
CA ALA A 1034 13.30 41.05 -11.64
C ALA A 1034 14.69 41.53 -12.11
N ASP A 1035 15.43 42.27 -11.27
CA ASP A 1035 16.86 42.56 -11.44
C ASP A 1035 17.65 41.35 -10.90
N VAL A 1036 17.92 40.40 -11.79
CA VAL A 1036 18.44 39.05 -11.47
C VAL A 1036 19.96 39.05 -11.45
N ASN A 1037 20.62 39.90 -12.24
CA ASN A 1037 22.06 40.10 -12.21
C ASN A 1037 22.51 41.12 -11.12
N SER A 1038 21.57 41.88 -10.53
CA SER A 1038 21.82 42.93 -9.54
C SER A 1038 22.68 44.09 -10.06
N ASP A 1039 22.60 44.40 -11.36
CA ASP A 1039 23.25 45.56 -11.99
C ASP A 1039 22.49 46.89 -11.73
N GLY A 1040 21.26 46.79 -11.22
CA GLY A 1040 20.40 47.92 -10.89
C GLY A 1040 19.39 48.30 -11.97
N VAL A 1041 19.33 47.59 -13.10
CA VAL A 1041 18.43 47.86 -14.23
C VAL A 1041 17.86 46.56 -14.81
N VAL A 1042 16.55 46.34 -14.73
CA VAL A 1042 15.90 45.16 -15.33
C VAL A 1042 16.04 45.22 -16.86
N ASN A 1043 16.84 44.34 -17.44
CA ASN A 1043 17.18 44.38 -18.85
C ASN A 1043 17.22 42.98 -19.49
N ILE A 1044 17.70 42.91 -20.73
CA ILE A 1044 17.72 41.64 -21.50
C ILE A 1044 18.73 40.65 -20.92
N ALA A 1045 19.76 41.09 -20.20
CA ALA A 1045 20.64 40.20 -19.44
C ALA A 1045 19.86 39.42 -18.38
N ASP A 1046 19.00 40.06 -17.60
CA ASP A 1046 18.16 39.39 -16.59
C ASP A 1046 17.20 38.39 -17.22
N LEU A 1047 16.52 38.80 -18.29
CA LEU A 1047 15.57 37.95 -19.02
C LEU A 1047 16.28 36.70 -19.57
N VAL A 1048 17.50 36.85 -20.07
CA VAL A 1048 18.33 35.75 -20.56
C VAL A 1048 18.85 34.87 -19.42
N LEU A 1049 19.16 35.42 -18.25
CA LEU A 1049 19.55 34.64 -17.07
C LEU A 1049 18.40 33.79 -16.54
N VAL A 1050 17.18 34.33 -16.44
CA VAL A 1050 15.98 33.54 -16.11
C VAL A 1050 15.76 32.47 -17.17
N ALA A 1051 15.75 32.84 -18.46
CA ALA A 1051 15.57 31.89 -19.55
C ALA A 1051 16.62 30.76 -19.56
N GLY A 1052 17.83 31.01 -19.07
CA GLY A 1052 18.92 30.03 -18.93
C GLY A 1052 18.83 29.15 -17.69
N ALA A 1053 18.00 29.53 -16.71
CA ALA A 1053 17.71 28.78 -15.49
C ALA A 1053 16.40 27.96 -15.59
N LEU A 1054 15.51 28.29 -16.55
CA LEU A 1054 14.34 27.47 -16.88
C LEU A 1054 14.75 26.03 -17.20
N GLY A 1055 14.34 25.09 -16.35
CA GLY A 1055 14.61 23.65 -16.54
C GLY A 1055 15.90 23.12 -15.93
N THR A 1056 16.53 23.82 -14.97
CA THR A 1056 17.61 23.21 -14.14
C THR A 1056 17.11 22.35 -12.98
N SER A 1057 15.83 22.48 -12.61
CA SER A 1057 15.05 21.46 -11.91
C SER A 1057 14.11 20.76 -12.90
N ALA A 1058 13.61 19.57 -12.55
CA ALA A 1058 13.00 18.59 -13.47
C ALA A 1058 12.06 19.18 -14.54
N ALA A 1059 12.52 19.11 -15.81
CA ALA A 1059 11.82 19.36 -17.08
C ALA A 1059 10.80 20.53 -17.11
N PRO A 1060 11.09 21.65 -17.80
CA PRO A 1060 10.16 22.78 -17.90
C PRO A 1060 8.98 22.41 -18.79
N SER A 1061 7.86 22.06 -18.17
CA SER A 1061 6.56 21.99 -18.86
C SER A 1061 6.14 23.42 -19.23
N ILE A 1062 6.38 23.79 -20.49
CA ILE A 1062 5.82 25.02 -21.06
C ILE A 1062 4.31 24.82 -21.16
N HIS A 1063 3.60 25.18 -20.09
CA HIS A 1063 2.14 25.13 -20.00
C HIS A 1063 1.52 25.79 -21.23
N PRO A 1064 0.39 25.31 -21.78
CA PRO A 1064 -0.23 25.92 -22.97
C PRO A 1064 -0.46 27.44 -22.83
N TYR A 1065 -0.76 27.91 -21.61
CA TYR A 1065 -0.91 29.33 -21.26
C TYR A 1065 0.37 30.17 -21.45
N ALA A 1066 1.57 29.58 -21.31
CA ALA A 1066 2.84 30.24 -21.59
C ALA A 1066 2.95 30.75 -23.02
N LEU A 1067 2.44 29.97 -23.98
CA LEU A 1067 2.44 30.31 -25.40
C LEU A 1067 1.39 31.38 -25.75
N GLU A 1068 0.52 31.74 -24.80
CA GLU A 1068 -0.46 32.83 -24.93
C GLU A 1068 0.03 34.14 -24.31
N MET A 1069 1.02 34.10 -23.41
CA MET A 1069 1.58 35.26 -22.72
C MET A 1069 2.61 36.05 -23.55
N PHE A 1070 3.16 35.44 -24.60
CA PHE A 1070 4.20 36.04 -25.44
C PHE A 1070 3.89 35.93 -26.94
N THR A 1071 4.36 36.90 -27.72
CA THR A 1071 4.33 36.87 -29.18
C THR A 1071 5.69 36.47 -29.78
N ALA A 1072 5.67 35.91 -30.99
CA ALA A 1072 6.91 35.63 -31.73
C ALA A 1072 7.72 36.92 -31.97
N THR A 1073 7.05 38.07 -32.11
CA THR A 1073 7.70 39.39 -32.29
C THR A 1073 8.50 39.80 -31.06
N GLU A 1074 7.92 39.70 -29.85
CA GLU A 1074 8.60 40.03 -28.59
C GLU A 1074 9.82 39.12 -28.37
N VAL A 1075 9.66 37.80 -28.49
CA VAL A 1075 10.77 36.85 -28.32
C VAL A 1075 11.87 37.06 -29.36
N LYS A 1076 11.51 37.40 -30.61
CA LYS A 1076 12.48 37.77 -31.66
C LYS A 1076 13.23 39.07 -31.34
N GLN A 1077 12.58 40.06 -30.73
CA GLN A 1077 13.23 41.28 -30.26
C GLN A 1077 14.20 40.99 -29.12
N TRP A 1078 13.79 40.22 -28.11
CA TRP A 1078 14.66 39.81 -27.00
C TRP A 1078 15.87 39.02 -27.50
N LEU A 1079 15.67 38.07 -28.41
CA LEU A 1079 16.76 37.31 -29.01
C LEU A 1079 17.74 38.20 -29.78
N SER A 1080 17.22 39.18 -30.54
CA SER A 1080 18.05 40.14 -31.29
C SER A 1080 18.85 41.07 -30.37
N ALA A 1081 18.31 41.43 -29.21
CA ALA A 1081 18.99 42.21 -28.19
C ALA A 1081 20.03 41.37 -27.42
N ALA A 1082 19.69 40.12 -27.07
CA ALA A 1082 20.60 39.18 -26.40
C ALA A 1082 21.84 38.87 -27.26
N GLN A 1083 21.68 38.79 -28.58
CA GLN A 1083 22.78 38.63 -29.55
C GLN A 1083 23.73 39.85 -29.63
N GLN A 1084 23.36 41.00 -29.05
CA GLN A 1084 24.22 42.19 -28.97
C GLN A 1084 24.99 42.29 -27.64
N LEU A 1085 24.70 41.39 -26.68
CA LEU A 1085 25.38 41.30 -25.40
C LEU A 1085 26.56 40.31 -25.50
N ASP A 1086 27.67 40.59 -24.80
CA ASP A 1086 28.86 39.72 -24.78
C ASP A 1086 28.69 38.55 -23.78
N LEU A 1087 27.73 37.67 -24.10
CA LEU A 1087 27.28 36.57 -23.24
C LEU A 1087 28.21 35.36 -23.36
N THR A 1088 29.31 35.42 -22.61
CA THR A 1088 30.34 34.38 -22.59
C THR A 1088 30.05 33.22 -21.63
N ASP A 1089 29.13 33.39 -20.68
CA ASP A 1089 28.79 32.37 -19.69
C ASP A 1089 27.76 31.34 -20.21
N MET A 1090 27.87 30.09 -19.72
CA MET A 1090 27.03 29.00 -20.17
C MET A 1090 25.55 29.14 -19.79
N LYS A 1091 25.19 29.89 -18.75
CA LYS A 1091 23.77 30.07 -18.37
C LYS A 1091 23.10 31.01 -19.36
N SER A 1092 23.70 32.16 -19.64
CA SER A 1092 23.17 33.10 -20.62
C SER A 1092 23.11 32.50 -22.03
N GLN A 1093 24.11 31.69 -22.42
CA GLN A 1093 24.08 30.96 -23.69
C GLN A 1093 22.92 29.95 -23.78
N ARG A 1094 22.59 29.25 -22.68
CA ARG A 1094 21.39 28.41 -22.59
C ARG A 1094 20.11 29.23 -22.69
N GLY A 1095 20.05 30.41 -22.06
CA GLY A 1095 18.91 31.31 -22.17
C GLY A 1095 18.65 31.78 -23.61
N VAL A 1096 19.72 32.10 -24.34
CA VAL A 1096 19.64 32.41 -25.78
C VAL A 1096 19.07 31.22 -26.58
N LEU A 1097 19.50 29.99 -26.29
CA LEU A 1097 18.94 28.78 -26.94
C LEU A 1097 17.47 28.54 -26.56
N PHE A 1098 17.08 28.78 -25.30
CA PHE A 1098 15.68 28.69 -24.88
C PHE A 1098 14.80 29.70 -25.63
N LEU A 1099 15.23 30.95 -25.77
CA LEU A 1099 14.51 31.98 -26.53
C LEU A 1099 14.40 31.63 -28.02
N GLN A 1100 15.41 30.99 -28.62
CA GLN A 1100 15.33 30.46 -29.98
C GLN A 1100 14.24 29.36 -30.09
N GLN A 1101 14.22 28.42 -29.16
CA GLN A 1101 13.23 27.34 -29.15
C GLN A 1101 11.81 27.88 -28.91
N LEU A 1102 11.64 28.85 -28.01
CA LEU A 1102 10.36 29.53 -27.77
C LEU A 1102 9.87 30.27 -29.02
N LEU A 1103 10.75 30.96 -29.74
CA LEU A 1103 10.43 31.62 -31.02
C LEU A 1103 9.94 30.61 -32.08
N ILE A 1104 10.58 29.44 -32.17
CA ILE A 1104 10.15 28.35 -33.07
C ILE A 1104 8.75 27.84 -32.68
N MET A 1105 8.44 27.73 -31.39
CA MET A 1105 7.12 27.28 -30.92
C MET A 1105 6.00 28.32 -31.13
N LEU A 1106 6.32 29.62 -31.04
CA LEU A 1106 5.36 30.71 -31.25
C LEU A 1106 5.08 30.97 -32.75
N THR A 1107 6.01 30.63 -33.64
CA THR A 1107 5.89 30.84 -35.09
C THR A 1107 5.25 29.62 -35.79
N PRO A 1108 4.06 29.74 -36.40
CA PRO A 1108 3.46 28.66 -37.20
C PRO A 1108 4.34 28.30 -38.40
N LYS A 1109 4.39 27.00 -38.75
CA LYS A 1109 5.04 26.54 -39.99
C LYS A 1109 4.27 26.94 -41.25
N GLU A 1110 2.94 27.05 -41.13
CA GLU A 1110 2.02 27.35 -42.24
C GLU A 1110 0.98 28.40 -41.84
N THR A 1111 0.61 29.26 -42.79
CA THR A 1111 -0.52 30.19 -42.66
C THR A 1111 -1.83 29.39 -42.81
N ALA A 1112 -2.79 29.57 -41.91
CA ALA A 1112 -4.00 28.76 -41.88
C ALA A 1112 -5.21 29.53 -41.33
N LEU A 1113 -6.39 29.30 -41.92
CA LEU A 1113 -7.68 29.73 -41.37
C LEU A 1113 -8.29 28.56 -40.59
N LEU A 1114 -8.71 28.79 -39.35
CA LEU A 1114 -9.27 27.79 -38.43
C LEU A 1114 -10.81 27.89 -38.32
N PRO A 1115 -11.50 26.89 -37.73
CA PRO A 1115 -12.93 26.99 -37.47
C PRO A 1115 -13.24 28.13 -36.50
N ASN A 1116 -14.30 28.90 -36.77
CA ASN A 1116 -14.82 29.90 -35.86
C ASN A 1116 -15.46 29.24 -34.63
N PHE A 1117 -15.44 29.93 -33.49
CA PHE A 1117 -16.04 29.48 -32.23
C PHE A 1117 -16.77 30.62 -31.52
N PRO A 1118 -17.95 30.38 -30.91
CA PRO A 1118 -18.77 29.19 -31.07
C PRO A 1118 -19.28 29.02 -32.53
N ASN A 1119 -19.76 27.83 -32.88
CA ASN A 1119 -20.40 27.52 -34.17
C ASN A 1119 -21.36 26.32 -34.00
N PRO A 1120 -22.70 26.50 -34.09
CA PRO A 1120 -23.40 27.76 -34.37
C PRO A 1120 -23.19 28.83 -33.30
N PHE A 1121 -23.40 30.10 -33.67
CA PHE A 1121 -23.21 31.25 -32.78
C PHE A 1121 -24.44 32.16 -32.71
N ASN A 1122 -24.56 32.90 -31.60
CA ASN A 1122 -25.65 33.85 -31.34
C ASN A 1122 -25.20 34.99 -30.40
N PRO A 1123 -25.14 36.26 -30.84
CA PRO A 1123 -24.93 36.73 -32.21
C PRO A 1123 -23.43 36.90 -32.57
N GLU A 1124 -22.50 36.56 -31.66
CA GLU A 1124 -21.05 36.82 -31.84
C GLU A 1124 -20.18 35.57 -31.96
N THR A 1125 -19.06 35.67 -32.68
CA THR A 1125 -18.09 34.59 -32.90
C THR A 1125 -16.67 35.11 -33.08
N TRP A 1126 -15.69 34.28 -32.70
CA TRP A 1126 -14.26 34.50 -32.96
C TRP A 1126 -13.79 33.59 -34.08
N ILE A 1127 -12.96 34.12 -34.97
CA ILE A 1127 -12.49 33.50 -36.20
C ILE A 1127 -10.96 33.39 -36.10
N PRO A 1128 -10.44 32.27 -35.60
CA PRO A 1128 -9.01 32.11 -35.36
C PRO A 1128 -8.22 31.84 -36.65
N TYR A 1129 -6.95 32.25 -36.66
CA TYR A 1129 -6.03 32.03 -37.79
C TYR A 1129 -4.57 31.94 -37.35
N HIS A 1130 -3.70 31.49 -38.25
CA HIS A 1130 -2.24 31.41 -38.10
C HIS A 1130 -1.57 32.12 -39.26
N LEU A 1131 -0.46 32.80 -38.99
CA LEU A 1131 0.41 33.41 -40.00
C LEU A 1131 1.82 32.81 -39.86
N ALA A 1132 2.35 32.18 -40.90
CA ALA A 1132 3.74 31.69 -40.91
C ALA A 1132 4.78 32.76 -41.22
N LYS A 1133 4.33 33.89 -41.77
CA LYS A 1133 5.13 35.07 -42.12
C LYS A 1133 4.29 36.31 -41.87
N ASP A 1134 4.95 37.44 -41.67
CA ASP A 1134 4.29 38.74 -41.53
C ASP A 1134 3.49 39.05 -42.81
N ALA A 1135 2.23 39.48 -42.66
CA ALA A 1135 1.30 39.66 -43.77
C ALA A 1135 0.18 40.67 -43.48
N ASP A 1136 -0.31 41.35 -44.50
CA ASP A 1136 -1.55 42.14 -44.41
C ASP A 1136 -2.74 41.17 -44.43
N VAL A 1137 -3.63 41.29 -43.44
CA VAL A 1137 -4.73 40.33 -43.23
C VAL A 1137 -6.08 41.00 -43.45
N THR A 1138 -6.90 40.42 -44.32
CA THR A 1138 -8.30 40.84 -44.50
C THR A 1138 -9.21 39.62 -44.43
N LEU A 1139 -10.33 39.76 -43.72
CA LEU A 1139 -11.39 38.77 -43.65
C LEU A 1139 -12.67 39.32 -44.31
N HIS A 1140 -13.17 38.65 -45.33
CA HIS A 1140 -14.47 38.94 -45.94
C HIS A 1140 -15.51 37.91 -45.50
N ILE A 1141 -16.74 38.38 -45.24
CA ILE A 1141 -17.87 37.54 -44.83
C ILE A 1141 -18.96 37.64 -45.91
N TYR A 1142 -19.51 36.50 -46.32
CA TYR A 1142 -20.45 36.39 -47.45
C TYR A 1142 -21.73 35.63 -47.11
N THR A 1143 -22.83 35.96 -47.79
CA THR A 1143 -24.06 35.14 -47.80
C THR A 1143 -23.85 33.85 -48.61
N ILE A 1144 -24.80 32.91 -48.53
CA ILE A 1144 -24.81 31.71 -49.39
C ILE A 1144 -24.86 32.03 -50.89
N ASN A 1145 -25.34 33.23 -51.27
CA ASN A 1145 -25.37 33.71 -52.66
C ASN A 1145 -24.05 34.38 -53.10
N GLY A 1146 -23.04 34.47 -52.21
CA GLY A 1146 -21.79 35.16 -52.47
C GLY A 1146 -21.82 36.68 -52.28
N GLU A 1147 -22.89 37.24 -51.71
CA GLU A 1147 -22.99 38.68 -51.45
C GLU A 1147 -22.13 39.06 -50.24
N LEU A 1148 -21.32 40.12 -50.36
CA LEU A 1148 -20.46 40.58 -49.28
C LEU A 1148 -21.29 41.20 -48.14
N VAL A 1149 -21.23 40.57 -46.97
CA VAL A 1149 -21.90 40.98 -45.72
C VAL A 1149 -21.07 41.97 -44.94
N ARG A 1150 -19.76 41.72 -44.81
CA ARG A 1150 -18.82 42.55 -44.05
C ARG A 1150 -17.37 42.27 -44.44
N THR A 1151 -16.52 43.27 -44.28
CA THR A 1151 -15.06 43.16 -44.30
C THR A 1151 -14.50 43.50 -42.93
N LEU A 1152 -13.58 42.69 -42.42
CA LEU A 1152 -12.73 43.00 -41.28
C LEU A 1152 -11.29 43.11 -41.82
N THR A 1153 -10.79 44.33 -41.95
CA THR A 1153 -9.40 44.56 -42.33
C THR A 1153 -8.58 44.71 -41.06
N PHE A 1154 -7.49 43.96 -40.98
CA PHE A 1154 -6.47 44.09 -39.96
C PHE A 1154 -5.27 44.80 -40.60
N GLU A 1155 -4.56 45.62 -39.83
CA GLU A 1155 -3.28 46.17 -40.27
C GLU A 1155 -2.24 45.05 -40.44
N HIS A 1156 -1.03 45.39 -40.89
CA HIS A 1156 0.06 44.42 -41.05
C HIS A 1156 0.26 43.57 -39.78
N GLN A 1157 0.03 42.26 -39.90
CA GLN A 1157 0.10 41.31 -38.79
C GLN A 1157 1.40 40.51 -38.84
N SER A 1158 2.12 40.43 -37.72
CA SER A 1158 3.32 39.59 -37.62
C SER A 1158 3.00 38.09 -37.64
N ALA A 1159 3.99 37.27 -38.01
CA ALA A 1159 3.92 35.82 -37.90
C ALA A 1159 3.53 35.39 -36.47
N GLY A 1160 2.59 34.45 -36.34
CA GLY A 1160 2.07 34.05 -35.04
C GLY A 1160 0.73 33.33 -35.07
N LYS A 1161 0.29 32.91 -33.88
CA LYS A 1161 -1.00 32.25 -33.64
C LYS A 1161 -2.03 33.25 -33.12
N TYR A 1162 -3.15 33.39 -33.83
CA TYR A 1162 -4.27 34.27 -33.49
C TYR A 1162 -5.48 33.43 -33.11
N GLN A 1163 -5.41 32.74 -31.96
CA GLN A 1163 -6.37 31.69 -31.59
C GLN A 1163 -7.33 32.06 -30.45
N ASN A 1164 -6.89 32.84 -29.46
CA ASN A 1164 -7.69 33.22 -28.31
C ASN A 1164 -8.54 34.48 -28.58
N ARG A 1165 -9.51 34.76 -27.70
CA ARG A 1165 -10.50 35.84 -27.91
C ARG A 1165 -9.91 37.25 -28.01
N SER A 1166 -8.71 37.47 -27.45
CA SER A 1166 -7.98 38.75 -27.50
C SER A 1166 -7.23 38.98 -28.81
N ARG A 1167 -7.02 37.93 -29.63
CA ARG A 1167 -6.24 38.01 -30.89
C ARG A 1167 -6.99 37.52 -32.13
N ALA A 1168 -7.95 36.61 -31.99
CA ALA A 1168 -8.75 36.10 -33.10
C ALA A 1168 -9.65 37.19 -33.70
N ALA A 1169 -9.97 37.07 -35.00
CA ALA A 1169 -10.85 38.02 -35.67
C ALA A 1169 -12.28 37.94 -35.09
N TYR A 1170 -12.86 39.07 -34.69
CA TYR A 1170 -14.17 39.11 -34.03
C TYR A 1170 -15.30 39.54 -34.99
N TRP A 1171 -16.43 38.84 -34.96
CA TRP A 1171 -17.66 39.26 -35.65
C TRP A 1171 -18.88 39.19 -34.73
N ASP A 1172 -19.65 40.29 -34.67
CA ASP A 1172 -20.85 40.48 -33.85
C ASP A 1172 -22.16 40.16 -34.58
N GLY A 1173 -22.09 39.42 -35.70
CA GLY A 1173 -23.27 39.02 -36.47
C GLY A 1173 -24.01 40.16 -37.17
N LYS A 1174 -23.31 41.28 -37.46
CA LYS A 1174 -23.86 42.44 -38.20
C LYS A 1174 -23.20 42.66 -39.57
N ASN A 1175 -23.97 43.19 -40.51
CA ASN A 1175 -23.52 43.60 -41.85
C ASN A 1175 -22.74 44.94 -41.83
N VAL A 1176 -22.32 45.43 -43.01
CA VAL A 1176 -21.66 46.74 -43.19
C VAL A 1176 -22.47 47.96 -42.73
N PHE A 1177 -23.81 47.86 -42.66
CA PHE A 1177 -24.70 48.92 -42.19
C PHE A 1177 -24.93 48.87 -40.66
N GLY A 1178 -24.33 47.91 -39.96
CA GLY A 1178 -24.54 47.69 -38.52
C GLY A 1178 -25.85 46.94 -38.22
N GLU A 1179 -26.52 46.37 -39.22
CA GLU A 1179 -27.77 45.64 -39.04
C GLU A 1179 -27.49 44.17 -38.72
N PRO A 1180 -28.21 43.54 -37.78
CA PRO A 1180 -28.03 42.11 -37.48
C PRO A 1180 -28.45 41.22 -38.66
N VAL A 1181 -27.61 40.27 -39.06
CA VAL A 1181 -27.91 39.36 -40.18
C VAL A 1181 -28.93 38.28 -39.79
N ALA A 1182 -29.61 37.65 -40.76
CA ALA A 1182 -30.58 36.58 -40.50
C ALA A 1182 -29.91 35.29 -40.00
N SER A 1183 -30.66 34.40 -39.33
CA SER A 1183 -30.22 33.03 -39.03
C SER A 1183 -29.95 32.27 -40.34
N GLY A 1184 -28.82 31.56 -40.44
CA GLY A 1184 -28.45 30.85 -41.66
C GLY A 1184 -26.96 30.56 -41.82
N LEU A 1185 -26.62 30.01 -43.00
CA LEU A 1185 -25.26 29.67 -43.38
C LEU A 1185 -24.55 30.87 -44.02
N TYR A 1186 -23.38 31.21 -43.48
CA TYR A 1186 -22.49 32.25 -43.99
C TYR A 1186 -21.12 31.66 -44.31
N PHE A 1187 -20.40 32.30 -45.22
CA PHE A 1187 -19.00 31.96 -45.54
C PHE A 1187 -18.08 33.08 -45.08
N TYR A 1188 -16.85 32.74 -44.73
CA TYR A 1188 -15.79 33.71 -44.42
C TYR A 1188 -14.50 33.32 -45.14
N THR A 1189 -13.87 34.30 -45.77
CA THR A 1189 -12.63 34.16 -46.53
C THR A 1189 -11.55 35.01 -45.88
N LEU A 1190 -10.45 34.38 -45.49
CA LEU A 1190 -9.23 35.05 -45.03
C LEU A 1190 -8.28 35.18 -46.21
N THR A 1191 -7.78 36.39 -46.44
CA THR A 1191 -6.64 36.67 -47.31
C THR A 1191 -5.49 37.21 -46.45
N ALA A 1192 -4.31 36.60 -46.59
CA ALA A 1192 -3.10 36.94 -45.83
C ALA A 1192 -1.87 36.80 -46.74
N GLY A 1193 -1.48 37.88 -47.41
CA GLY A 1193 -0.52 37.83 -48.52
C GLY A 1193 -1.01 36.90 -49.64
N ASP A 1194 -0.16 35.97 -50.09
CA ASP A 1194 -0.51 34.98 -51.12
C ASP A 1194 -1.49 33.89 -50.63
N PHE A 1195 -1.72 33.78 -49.32
CA PHE A 1195 -2.65 32.78 -48.76
C PHE A 1195 -4.09 33.28 -48.85
N THR A 1196 -4.98 32.44 -49.38
CA THR A 1196 -6.44 32.66 -49.30
C THR A 1196 -7.15 31.35 -48.95
N ALA A 1197 -8.03 31.39 -47.95
CA ALA A 1197 -8.83 30.24 -47.55
C ALA A 1197 -10.25 30.66 -47.16
N THR A 1198 -11.24 29.81 -47.46
CA THR A 1198 -12.66 30.04 -47.15
C THR A 1198 -13.20 28.93 -46.27
N ARG A 1199 -14.02 29.30 -45.27
CA ARG A 1199 -14.75 28.38 -44.39
C ARG A 1199 -16.21 28.82 -44.26
N LYS A 1200 -17.03 27.97 -43.64
CA LYS A 1200 -18.46 28.19 -43.38
C LYS A 1200 -18.74 28.34 -41.88
N MET A 1201 -19.73 29.16 -41.53
CA MET A 1201 -20.23 29.37 -40.16
C MET A 1201 -21.76 29.43 -40.17
N LEU A 1202 -22.37 28.99 -39.07
CA LEU A 1202 -23.82 28.97 -38.89
C LEU A 1202 -24.20 29.97 -37.79
N ILE A 1203 -25.06 30.94 -38.10
CA ILE A 1203 -25.66 31.83 -37.10
C ILE A 1203 -27.07 31.34 -36.78
N ALA A 1204 -27.38 31.17 -35.51
CA ALA A 1204 -28.66 30.67 -35.02
C ALA A 1204 -29.19 31.62 -33.95
N LYS A 1205 -30.13 32.50 -34.33
CA LYS A 1205 -30.69 33.54 -33.45
C LYS A 1205 -31.92 33.07 -32.70
#